data_AF-A0A4P9TCA0-F1
#
_entry.id   AF-A0A4P9TCA0-F1
#
_cell.length_a   1.000
_cell.length_b   1.000
_cell.length_c   1.000
_cell.angle_alpha   90.00
_cell.angle_beta   90.00
_cell.angle_gamma   90.00
#
_symmetry.space_group_name_H-M   'P 1'
#
loop_
_entity.id
_entity.type
_entity.pdbx_description
1 polymer ?
#
loop_
_entity_poly.entity_id
_entity_poly.type
_entity_poly.pdbx_seq_one_letter_code
_entity_poly.pdbx_strand_id
1 'polypeptide(L)'
;MNIEQIFEKRLDRNINGVVKAEQTDDASAWIELDEYVITRELEGHLRHFFESYVPATGPDRIRMENKIGVWVSGFFGSGKSHFIKILSYLLSNRKVSHNGTERHAYSFFEDKIKDALFLADINKAVHHPTEVILFNIDSRANVDDKEDAILKVFLKVFNERVGYCADFPHIAHLERELAKRGQYDAFKTAFATITDSSWEKERDSYYFISDEMAEALSQATGQSVDASRQWVEQLDKNFPLDINNFCQWVKEWLDENGKNILFMVDEVGQFIGKNTQMMLKLQTITENLGVICGGRAWVIVTSQADINAAIGGMSSRDGQDFSKIQGRFSTRLQLSSSNTSEVIQKRLLVKTDAAKPALAKVWQEKGDILRNQLAFDPTTTASLRPYTSEEEFIDNYPFVPWHYQILQKVFESIRTKGAAGKQLAMGERSQLEAFQTAAQQISPQGLDSLVPFWRFYAAIESFLEPAVSRTITQACQNGILDEFDGNLLKTLFLIRYVDVLKSTLDNLVTLSIDKIDTDKVELRRRVEKSLNKLEREMLIARVEDKYVFLTNEEKEIENEIRNVEVDFSAINKKLASIIFDDILKNRKYRYPANKQDFDISRFLNGHPLDGAMLNDLVVKILTPKDPTYDFYDNDAACRPYTSEGDGCILIRLPADARTWTDIDLVVQTEKFLRDNAGQRPEQASLLSEKARENSVREKMLRVQLESLIAEADVWAIGERLPKKSSTPSSIVDEACRYVIENTFAKLKMLRPFNGDIAREIHALLTVENDAELDLGELEESNPDAMREVETWVSMNIEFNKPVYLRDILNHFARRPYGWPEEEVKLLVARLARKGKFSFSQQNNNIERKQVWELFNNSRRHSELRLHKIRRHDESQIRKAAQTMAEIAQQPFSEREEPALVEHIRQVFNDWKQELNVFKAKAEGGNNPGKDEIESGLRLLNSILSEKEDFALIEKVTSQVNELLDFSEDRENLVDFYRKQFATWQKLGAALNGSFKSNRSALEKDAVAVKALGELENIWQMPEPYKHLNRITPLIEQVQNVNHQLVEQHRQHALERIDARIEESRQRLQEAHATSELQNSVLLPMQKARKRAEVSQSIPEILAEQQETMALQTDAEKKINQWIDELRKKQEAQLRAANEAKRAAESQQTYVVVEKPVIQPVPKKTHLVNVASEMRKATGGEVLETAEQVEKALDTLRTSLLAAIEAGDRIRLQ
;
A
#
# COMPACT_ATOMS: atom_id res chain seq x y z
N MET A 1 61.60 -36.02 36.93
CA MET A 1 60.59 -35.44 37.84
C MET A 1 59.29 -35.47 37.09
N ASN A 2 58.23 -36.00 37.70
CA ASN A 2 56.89 -36.06 37.10
C ASN A 2 56.00 -34.98 37.73
N ILE A 3 54.87 -34.67 37.09
CA ILE A 3 53.95 -33.60 37.54
C ILE A 3 53.48 -33.81 38.98
N GLU A 4 53.20 -35.04 39.42
CA GLU A 4 52.80 -35.30 40.80
C GLU A 4 53.82 -34.82 41.85
N GLN A 5 55.11 -34.86 41.52
CA GLN A 5 56.22 -34.56 42.44
C GLN A 5 56.49 -33.06 42.59
N ILE A 6 55.86 -32.22 41.77
CA ILE A 6 56.13 -30.77 41.79
C ILE A 6 55.34 -30.03 42.87
N PHE A 7 54.22 -30.61 43.34
CA PHE A 7 53.31 -29.95 44.27
C PHE A 7 53.66 -30.27 45.72
N GLU A 8 53.61 -29.26 46.59
CA GLU A 8 53.87 -29.42 48.02
C GLU A 8 52.80 -30.26 48.71
N LYS A 9 51.53 -30.02 48.36
CA LYS A 9 50.39 -30.79 48.86
C LYS A 9 49.96 -31.83 47.82
N ARG A 10 49.65 -33.06 48.25
CA ARG A 10 49.27 -34.16 47.35
C ARG A 10 47.99 -33.84 46.56
N LEU A 11 47.98 -34.17 45.27
CA LEU A 11 46.84 -33.92 44.39
C LEU A 11 45.63 -34.82 44.68
N ASP A 12 45.81 -35.99 45.30
CA ASP A 12 44.75 -36.99 45.58
C ASP A 12 43.97 -36.74 46.89
N ARG A 13 44.30 -35.66 47.61
CA ARG A 13 43.61 -35.33 48.87
C ARG A 13 42.17 -34.86 48.63
N ASN A 14 41.29 -35.19 49.57
CA ASN A 14 39.89 -34.78 49.50
C ASN A 14 39.73 -33.30 49.84
N ILE A 15 39.10 -32.54 48.96
CA ILE A 15 38.81 -31.12 49.17
C ILE A 15 37.28 -31.00 49.36
N ASN A 16 36.84 -30.72 50.59
CA ASN A 16 35.42 -30.66 50.91
C ASN A 16 34.70 -29.61 50.04
N GLY A 17 33.78 -30.09 49.18
CA GLY A 17 33.07 -29.26 48.20
C GLY A 17 32.00 -28.33 48.82
N VAL A 18 31.29 -28.78 49.86
CA VAL A 18 30.17 -28.05 50.47
C VAL A 18 30.50 -27.69 51.92
N VAL A 19 30.43 -26.39 52.24
CA VAL A 19 30.53 -25.91 53.63
C VAL A 19 29.13 -25.69 54.17
N LYS A 20 28.73 -26.47 55.17
CA LYS A 20 27.48 -26.25 55.90
C LYS A 20 27.78 -25.42 57.14
N ALA A 21 26.98 -24.37 57.39
CA ALA A 21 27.09 -23.54 58.59
C ALA A 21 26.90 -24.36 59.87
N GLU A 22 26.04 -25.40 59.81
CA GLU A 22 25.70 -26.29 60.93
C GLU A 22 26.76 -27.39 61.18
N GLN A 23 27.69 -27.60 60.25
CA GLN A 23 28.76 -28.58 60.42
C GLN A 23 29.85 -28.00 61.34
N THR A 24 29.82 -28.44 62.59
CA THR A 24 30.63 -27.92 63.68
C THR A 24 31.66 -28.91 64.21
N ASP A 25 31.90 -30.06 63.58
CA ASP A 25 32.89 -31.03 64.06
C ASP A 25 34.34 -30.48 63.99
N ASP A 26 35.17 -30.85 64.95
CA ASP A 26 36.54 -30.34 65.11
C ASP A 26 37.47 -30.69 63.94
N ALA A 27 37.31 -31.88 63.35
CA ALA A 27 38.12 -32.33 62.23
C ALA A 27 37.84 -31.49 60.96
N SER A 28 36.57 -31.21 60.67
CA SER A 28 36.19 -30.36 59.54
C SER A 28 36.61 -28.91 59.77
N ALA A 29 36.45 -28.38 60.98
CA ALA A 29 36.90 -27.03 61.33
C ALA A 29 38.42 -26.89 61.18
N TRP A 30 39.21 -27.90 61.56
CA TRP A 30 40.65 -27.92 61.36
C TRP A 30 41.01 -27.85 59.88
N ILE A 31 40.42 -28.70 59.04
CA ILE A 31 40.68 -28.73 57.60
C ILE A 31 40.28 -27.40 56.94
N GLU A 32 39.12 -26.85 57.30
CA GLU A 32 38.66 -25.55 56.80
C GLU A 32 39.64 -24.43 57.18
N LEU A 33 40.09 -24.38 58.44
CA LEU A 33 41.06 -23.39 58.92
C LEU A 33 42.43 -23.54 58.27
N ASP A 34 42.94 -24.76 58.08
CA ASP A 34 44.24 -25.02 57.45
C ASP A 34 44.22 -24.69 55.95
N GLU A 35 43.17 -25.08 55.24
CA GLU A 35 43.06 -24.87 53.80
C GLU A 35 42.54 -23.49 53.39
N TYR A 36 42.08 -22.66 54.34
CA TYR A 36 41.62 -21.30 54.03
C TYR A 36 42.76 -20.42 53.49
N VAL A 37 42.58 -19.85 52.30
CA VAL A 37 43.56 -18.97 51.66
C VAL A 37 43.10 -17.53 51.78
N ILE A 38 44.00 -16.67 52.25
CA ILE A 38 43.79 -15.21 52.28
C ILE A 38 44.33 -14.64 50.96
N THR A 39 43.41 -14.25 50.08
CA THR A 39 43.71 -13.48 48.87
C THR A 39 43.90 -12.01 49.23
N ARG A 40 44.47 -11.22 48.30
CA ARG A 40 44.66 -9.78 48.53
C ARG A 40 43.35 -9.04 48.80
N GLU A 41 42.28 -9.41 48.09
CA GLU A 41 40.93 -8.87 48.28
C GLU A 41 40.35 -9.26 49.65
N LEU A 42 40.44 -10.55 50.02
CA LEU A 42 39.96 -11.03 51.32
C LEU A 42 40.71 -10.37 52.48
N GLU A 43 42.02 -10.15 52.33
CA GLU A 43 42.81 -9.40 53.31
C GLU A 43 42.26 -7.98 53.50
N GLY A 44 41.95 -7.28 52.40
CA GLY A 44 41.31 -5.96 52.44
C GLY A 44 39.96 -5.95 53.16
N HIS A 45 39.12 -6.96 52.92
CA HIS A 45 37.83 -7.10 53.59
C HIS A 45 37.95 -7.42 55.08
N LEU A 46 38.84 -8.34 55.45
CA LEU A 46 39.11 -8.64 56.86
C LEU A 46 39.66 -7.38 57.56
N ARG A 47 40.56 -6.64 56.93
CA ARG A 47 41.08 -5.39 57.47
C ARG A 47 39.96 -4.37 57.74
N HIS A 48 39.10 -4.13 56.76
CA HIS A 48 37.96 -3.22 56.93
C HIS A 48 37.00 -3.66 58.04
N PHE A 49 36.79 -4.97 58.18
CA PHE A 49 36.01 -5.53 59.30
C PHE A 49 36.68 -5.26 60.65
N PHE A 50 37.96 -5.61 60.81
CA PHE A 50 38.66 -5.45 62.08
C PHE A 50 38.86 -3.98 62.47
N GLU A 51 39.10 -3.07 61.51
CA GLU A 51 39.11 -1.61 61.74
C GLU A 51 37.79 -1.11 62.36
N SER A 52 36.67 -1.72 61.99
CA SER A 52 35.34 -1.35 62.47
C SER A 52 34.99 -2.05 63.79
N TYR A 53 35.39 -3.31 63.96
CA TYR A 53 35.05 -4.16 65.10
C TYR A 53 35.94 -3.91 66.33
N VAL A 54 37.27 -3.82 66.14
CA VAL A 54 38.24 -3.68 67.24
C VAL A 54 37.92 -2.50 68.18
N PRO A 55 37.56 -1.29 67.70
CA PRO A 55 37.26 -0.16 68.61
C PRO A 55 35.99 -0.34 69.45
N ALA A 56 35.11 -1.28 69.07
CA ALA A 56 33.93 -1.66 69.86
C ALA A 56 34.23 -2.77 70.90
N THR A 57 35.43 -3.36 70.87
CA THR A 57 35.86 -4.39 71.83
C THR A 57 36.66 -3.80 72.98
N GLY A 58 36.62 -4.47 74.15
CA GLY A 58 37.47 -4.16 75.30
C GLY A 58 36.92 -3.15 76.32
N PRO A 59 37.72 -2.81 77.35
CA PRO A 59 37.32 -1.93 78.45
C PRO A 59 37.21 -0.44 78.02
N ASP A 60 38.11 0.04 77.15
CA ASP A 60 38.12 1.43 76.62
C ASP A 60 37.25 1.60 75.36
N ARG A 61 36.21 0.78 75.22
CA ARG A 61 35.38 0.72 73.99
C ARG A 61 34.67 2.04 73.68
N ILE A 62 34.58 2.35 72.40
CA ILE A 62 33.75 3.44 71.90
C ILE A 62 32.32 2.94 71.75
N ARG A 63 31.34 3.65 72.32
CA ARG A 63 29.92 3.32 72.14
C ARG A 63 29.51 3.54 70.68
N MET A 64 29.52 2.47 69.89
CA MET A 64 29.11 2.48 68.49
C MET A 64 27.61 2.19 68.36
N GLU A 65 26.75 3.13 68.77
CA GLU A 65 25.30 2.90 68.84
C GLU A 65 24.65 2.63 67.46
N ASN A 66 25.26 3.12 66.37
CA ASN A 66 24.67 3.14 65.03
C ASN A 66 25.44 2.37 63.96
N LYS A 67 26.51 1.64 64.30
CA LYS A 67 27.46 1.04 63.33
C LYS A 67 27.80 -0.43 63.60
N ILE A 68 26.90 -1.18 64.23
CA ILE A 68 27.12 -2.60 64.59
C ILE A 68 26.72 -3.61 63.50
N GLY A 69 26.15 -3.13 62.38
CA GLY A 69 25.73 -3.95 61.26
C GLY A 69 26.83 -4.13 60.22
N VAL A 70 27.10 -5.38 59.82
CA VAL A 70 28.01 -5.73 58.72
C VAL A 70 27.24 -6.44 57.62
N TRP A 71 27.35 -5.94 56.40
CA TRP A 71 26.69 -6.51 55.22
C TRP A 71 27.74 -7.17 54.31
N VAL A 72 27.70 -8.49 54.20
CA VAL A 72 28.57 -9.27 53.31
C VAL A 72 27.81 -9.60 52.03
N SER A 73 28.11 -8.89 50.94
CA SER A 73 27.46 -9.07 49.64
C SER A 73 28.36 -9.79 48.65
N GLY A 74 27.77 -10.39 47.62
CA GLY A 74 28.51 -11.09 46.56
C GLY A 74 27.65 -12.13 45.87
N PHE A 75 27.98 -12.50 44.64
CA PHE A 75 27.22 -13.49 43.87
C PHE A 75 27.20 -14.88 44.53
N PHE A 76 26.25 -15.74 44.18
CA PHE A 76 26.26 -17.12 44.65
C PHE A 76 27.58 -17.81 44.25
N GLY A 77 28.25 -18.45 45.21
CA GLY A 77 29.57 -19.05 45.00
C GLY A 77 30.78 -18.14 45.24
N SER A 78 30.59 -16.85 45.62
CA SER A 78 31.68 -15.93 45.98
C SER A 78 32.32 -16.17 47.36
N GLY A 79 31.96 -17.26 48.04
CA GLY A 79 32.55 -17.63 49.33
C GLY A 79 31.96 -16.97 50.58
N LYS A 80 30.85 -16.22 50.52
CA LYS A 80 30.22 -15.52 51.67
C LYS A 80 30.01 -16.38 52.92
N SER A 81 29.31 -17.51 52.80
CA SER A 81 29.03 -18.43 53.91
C SER A 81 30.32 -18.98 54.52
N HIS A 82 31.31 -19.27 53.67
CA HIS A 82 32.63 -19.72 54.12
C HIS A 82 33.40 -18.61 54.84
N PHE A 83 33.37 -17.38 54.30
CA PHE A 83 33.98 -16.21 54.92
C PHE A 83 33.44 -15.98 56.33
N ILE A 84 32.12 -15.94 56.51
CA ILE A 84 31.52 -15.75 57.85
C ILE A 84 31.79 -16.94 58.78
N LYS A 85 31.88 -18.17 58.25
CA LYS A 85 32.21 -19.35 59.05
C LYS A 85 33.65 -19.33 59.55
N ILE A 86 34.59 -18.94 58.70
CA ILE A 86 35.99 -18.78 59.10
C ILE A 86 36.15 -17.60 60.07
N LEU A 87 35.43 -16.50 59.83
CA LEU A 87 35.38 -15.37 60.73
C LEU A 87 34.78 -15.75 62.10
N SER A 88 33.78 -16.65 62.13
CA SER A 88 33.19 -17.13 63.38
C SER A 88 34.20 -17.95 64.20
N TYR A 89 34.97 -18.82 63.57
CA TYR A 89 36.06 -19.56 64.22
C TYR A 89 37.15 -18.64 64.74
N LEU A 90 37.54 -17.65 63.95
CA LEU A 90 38.56 -16.68 64.33
C LEU A 90 38.13 -15.82 65.53
N LEU A 91 36.93 -15.23 65.48
CA LEU A 91 36.44 -14.32 66.54
C LEU A 91 36.07 -15.03 67.84
N SER A 92 35.62 -16.29 67.77
CA SER A 92 35.42 -17.13 68.97
C SER A 92 36.74 -17.73 69.51
N ASN A 93 37.87 -17.48 68.84
CA ASN A 93 39.16 -18.13 69.03
C ASN A 93 39.06 -19.65 69.21
N ARG A 94 38.19 -20.29 68.42
CA ARG A 94 37.79 -21.67 68.64
C ARG A 94 39.01 -22.58 68.71
N LYS A 95 39.08 -23.40 69.77
CA LYS A 95 40.07 -24.47 69.89
C LYS A 95 39.58 -25.67 69.08
N VAL A 96 40.42 -26.17 68.18
CA VAL A 96 40.12 -27.31 67.30
C VAL A 96 41.19 -28.39 67.43
N SER A 97 40.77 -29.65 67.35
CA SER A 97 41.64 -30.83 67.50
C SER A 97 41.62 -31.73 66.25
N HIS A 98 42.80 -32.10 65.75
CA HIS A 98 42.93 -33.06 64.64
C HIS A 98 44.20 -33.92 64.79
N ASN A 99 44.06 -35.24 64.65
CA ASN A 99 45.14 -36.21 64.76
C ASN A 99 46.02 -36.03 66.02
N GLY A 100 45.42 -35.71 67.17
CA GLY A 100 46.12 -35.51 68.44
C GLY A 100 46.83 -34.16 68.60
N THR A 101 46.75 -33.27 67.61
CA THR A 101 47.26 -31.89 67.70
C THR A 101 46.10 -30.93 67.98
N GLU A 102 46.27 -30.04 68.94
CA GLU A 102 45.32 -28.97 69.25
C GLU A 102 45.89 -27.62 68.84
N ARG A 103 45.08 -26.79 68.18
CA ARG A 103 45.43 -25.42 67.82
C ARG A 103 44.24 -24.49 68.01
N HIS A 104 44.52 -23.24 68.33
CA HIS A 104 43.52 -22.17 68.31
C HIS A 104 43.35 -21.64 66.89
N ALA A 105 42.14 -21.21 66.54
CA ALA A 105 41.83 -20.66 65.22
C ALA A 105 42.80 -19.54 64.80
N TYR A 106 43.18 -18.65 65.73
CA TYR A 106 44.15 -17.58 65.49
C TYR A 106 45.52 -18.07 64.99
N SER A 107 46.05 -19.17 65.54
CA SER A 107 47.37 -19.70 65.16
C SER A 107 47.46 -20.15 63.70
N PHE A 108 46.33 -20.50 63.06
CA PHE A 108 46.32 -20.83 61.63
C PHE A 108 46.55 -19.60 60.74
N PHE A 109 46.34 -18.39 61.26
CA PHE A 109 46.47 -17.15 60.51
C PHE A 109 47.87 -16.51 60.63
N GLU A 110 48.69 -16.96 61.58
CA GLU A 110 50.04 -16.43 61.81
C GLU A 110 50.94 -16.62 60.58
N ASP A 111 50.87 -17.78 59.95
CA ASP A 111 51.65 -18.09 58.74
C ASP A 111 51.02 -17.52 57.45
N LYS A 112 49.76 -17.08 57.52
CA LYS A 112 48.96 -16.67 56.34
C LYS A 112 48.96 -15.16 56.13
N ILE A 113 49.15 -14.38 57.19
CA ILE A 113 49.14 -12.91 57.17
C ILE A 113 50.57 -12.41 57.37
N LYS A 114 51.12 -11.76 56.34
CA LYS A 114 52.49 -11.21 56.41
C LYS A 114 52.58 -9.85 57.11
N ASP A 115 51.48 -9.10 57.17
CA ASP A 115 51.42 -7.78 57.81
C ASP A 115 51.25 -7.91 59.33
N ALA A 116 52.30 -7.54 60.08
CA ALA A 116 52.32 -7.62 61.53
C ALA A 116 51.30 -6.70 62.23
N LEU A 117 50.97 -5.53 61.66
CA LEU A 117 49.99 -4.61 62.24
C LEU A 117 48.58 -5.19 62.15
N PHE A 118 48.24 -5.72 60.99
CA PHE A 118 46.93 -6.35 60.77
C PHE A 118 46.74 -7.59 61.65
N LEU A 119 47.78 -8.42 61.77
CA LEU A 119 47.77 -9.57 62.67
C LEU A 119 47.59 -9.16 64.15
N ALA A 120 48.16 -8.02 64.56
CA ALA A 120 47.95 -7.47 65.90
C ALA A 120 46.50 -7.01 66.15
N ASP A 121 45.83 -6.42 65.16
CA ASP A 121 44.41 -6.03 65.25
C ASP A 121 43.50 -7.25 65.44
N ILE A 122 43.78 -8.34 64.70
CA ILE A 122 43.09 -9.62 64.88
C ILE A 122 43.32 -10.13 66.30
N ASN A 123 44.58 -10.19 66.76
CA ASN A 123 44.91 -10.67 68.09
C ASN A 123 44.17 -9.89 69.19
N LYS A 124 44.05 -8.56 69.03
CA LYS A 124 43.32 -7.69 69.96
C LYS A 124 41.83 -7.99 69.99
N ALA A 125 41.19 -8.21 68.84
CA ALA A 125 39.78 -8.62 68.78
C ALA A 125 39.54 -9.98 69.44
N VAL A 126 40.43 -10.94 69.18
CA VAL A 126 40.33 -12.34 69.63
C VAL A 126 40.64 -12.49 71.13
N HIS A 127 41.42 -11.58 71.71
CA HIS A 127 41.70 -11.53 73.16
C HIS A 127 40.47 -11.26 74.02
N HIS A 128 39.43 -10.64 73.47
CA HIS A 128 38.19 -10.35 74.18
C HIS A 128 37.16 -11.48 73.97
N PRO A 129 36.71 -12.16 75.05
CA PRO A 129 35.76 -13.27 74.93
C PRO A 129 34.50 -12.89 74.15
N THR A 130 34.29 -13.56 73.02
CA THR A 130 33.21 -13.26 72.09
C THR A 130 32.44 -14.53 71.78
N GLU A 131 31.12 -14.48 71.99
CA GLU A 131 30.18 -15.54 71.67
C GLU A 131 29.67 -15.32 70.24
N VAL A 132 29.81 -16.32 69.37
CA VAL A 132 29.39 -16.23 67.97
C VAL A 132 28.28 -17.22 67.69
N ILE A 133 27.15 -16.72 67.19
CA ILE A 133 25.98 -17.51 66.79
C ILE A 133 25.88 -17.45 65.27
N LEU A 134 26.33 -18.53 64.61
CA LEU A 134 26.26 -18.69 63.16
C LEU A 134 25.06 -19.58 62.79
N PHE A 135 24.17 -19.09 61.94
CA PHE A 135 23.00 -19.85 61.49
C PHE A 135 22.55 -19.42 60.09
N ASN A 136 21.93 -20.36 59.37
CA ASN A 136 21.23 -20.08 58.13
C ASN A 136 19.76 -19.73 58.46
N ILE A 137 19.26 -18.60 57.94
CA ILE A 137 17.91 -18.13 58.28
C ILE A 137 16.82 -18.94 57.59
N ASP A 138 17.05 -19.41 56.35
CA ASP A 138 16.11 -20.23 55.58
C ASP A 138 15.88 -21.59 56.27
N SER A 139 16.92 -22.20 56.86
CA SER A 139 16.80 -23.51 57.53
C SER A 139 16.12 -23.46 58.90
N ARG A 140 16.11 -22.28 59.55
CA ARG A 140 15.61 -22.11 60.93
C ARG A 140 14.22 -21.47 61.00
N ALA A 141 13.69 -20.95 59.90
CA ALA A 141 12.38 -20.30 59.83
C ALA A 141 11.22 -21.29 59.62
N ASN A 142 10.09 -21.06 60.30
CA ASN A 142 8.84 -21.80 60.05
C ASN A 142 8.04 -21.11 58.92
N VAL A 143 7.44 -21.90 58.03
CA VAL A 143 6.81 -21.43 56.77
C VAL A 143 5.55 -20.56 57.00
N ASP A 144 4.91 -20.64 58.16
CA ASP A 144 3.59 -20.05 58.42
C ASP A 144 3.61 -18.60 58.97
N ASP A 145 4.74 -18.09 59.47
CA ASP A 145 4.83 -16.79 60.13
C ASP A 145 5.35 -15.68 59.19
N LYS A 146 4.46 -15.04 58.40
CA LYS A 146 4.91 -14.11 57.35
C LYS A 146 5.49 -12.77 57.82
N GLU A 147 5.09 -12.24 58.99
CA GLU A 147 5.53 -10.90 59.41
C GLU A 147 6.63 -10.90 60.48
N ASP A 148 6.62 -11.80 61.48
CA ASP A 148 7.59 -11.83 62.60
C ASP A 148 8.70 -12.88 62.49
N ALA A 149 8.83 -13.55 61.34
CA ALA A 149 9.79 -14.64 61.16
C ALA A 149 11.22 -14.30 61.59
N ILE A 150 11.75 -13.12 61.23
CA ILE A 150 13.12 -12.74 61.55
C ILE A 150 13.33 -12.64 63.07
N LEU A 151 12.44 -11.95 63.79
CA LEU A 151 12.55 -11.80 65.24
C LEU A 151 12.46 -13.17 65.94
N LYS A 152 11.52 -14.02 65.52
CA LYS A 152 11.36 -15.38 66.05
C LYS A 152 12.61 -16.23 65.85
N VAL A 153 13.25 -16.16 64.67
CA VAL A 153 14.50 -16.89 64.40
C VAL A 153 15.64 -16.39 65.27
N PHE A 154 15.84 -15.05 65.38
CA PHE A 154 16.87 -14.48 66.25
C PHE A 154 16.70 -14.89 67.71
N LEU A 155 15.45 -14.88 68.20
CA LEU A 155 15.13 -15.33 69.55
C LEU A 155 15.37 -16.83 69.73
N LYS A 156 14.98 -17.65 68.74
CA LYS A 156 15.18 -19.11 68.73
C LYS A 156 16.66 -19.48 68.86
N VAL A 157 17.52 -18.94 67.99
CA VAL A 157 18.96 -19.24 67.99
C VAL A 157 19.67 -18.68 69.22
N PHE A 158 19.20 -17.54 69.75
CA PHE A 158 19.70 -17.00 71.01
C PHE A 158 19.35 -17.91 72.19
N ASN A 159 18.09 -18.32 72.31
CA ASN A 159 17.63 -19.22 73.37
C ASN A 159 18.37 -20.56 73.33
N GLU A 160 18.51 -21.17 72.15
CA GLU A 160 19.26 -22.41 71.95
C GLU A 160 20.72 -22.26 72.42
N ARG A 161 21.36 -21.13 72.11
CA ARG A 161 22.75 -20.89 72.52
C ARG A 161 22.91 -20.70 74.03
N VAL A 162 21.92 -20.11 74.69
CA VAL A 162 21.91 -19.91 76.15
C VAL A 162 21.46 -21.18 76.90
N GLY A 163 20.91 -22.18 76.20
CA GLY A 163 20.45 -23.46 76.76
C GLY A 163 18.95 -23.56 77.02
N TYR A 164 18.18 -22.54 76.63
CA TYR A 164 16.72 -22.51 76.75
C TYR A 164 16.01 -23.18 75.58
N CYS A 165 14.69 -23.34 75.69
CA CYS A 165 13.83 -23.92 74.66
C CYS A 165 13.90 -23.09 73.36
N ALA A 166 14.25 -23.74 72.25
CA ALA A 166 14.42 -23.07 70.97
C ALA A 166 13.06 -22.87 70.27
N ASP A 167 12.19 -23.89 70.29
CA ASP A 167 10.98 -23.92 69.47
C ASP A 167 9.81 -23.11 70.05
N PHE A 168 9.74 -22.98 71.38
CA PHE A 168 8.65 -22.29 72.07
C PHE A 168 9.15 -21.07 72.87
N PRO A 169 9.03 -19.84 72.34
CA PRO A 169 9.53 -18.62 72.97
C PRO A 169 9.00 -18.36 74.39
N HIS A 170 7.73 -18.67 74.66
CA HIS A 170 7.10 -18.51 75.98
C HIS A 170 7.65 -19.50 77.01
N ILE A 171 8.02 -20.72 76.59
CA ILE A 171 8.69 -21.69 77.46
C ILE A 171 10.10 -21.21 77.80
N ALA A 172 10.86 -20.72 76.81
CA ALA A 172 12.17 -20.12 77.06
C ALA A 172 12.11 -18.92 78.02
N HIS A 173 11.03 -18.13 77.93
CA HIS A 173 10.80 -17.03 78.86
C HIS A 173 10.55 -17.50 80.30
N LEU A 174 9.79 -18.58 80.48
CA LEU A 174 9.62 -19.21 81.79
C LEU A 174 10.96 -19.70 82.34
N GLU A 175 11.74 -20.43 81.54
CA GLU A 175 13.06 -20.92 81.95
C GLU A 175 13.99 -19.77 82.36
N ARG A 176 13.96 -18.66 81.60
CA ARG A 176 14.72 -17.44 81.92
C ARG A 176 14.28 -16.79 83.23
N GLU A 177 12.98 -16.68 83.48
CA GLU A 177 12.45 -16.14 84.74
C GLU A 177 12.81 -17.01 85.94
N LEU A 178 12.74 -18.34 85.80
CA LEU A 178 13.17 -19.28 86.82
C LEU A 178 14.67 -19.18 87.08
N ALA A 179 15.48 -19.04 86.02
CA ALA A 179 16.93 -18.90 86.13
C ALA A 179 17.30 -17.60 86.86
N LYS A 180 16.65 -16.48 86.52
CA LYS A 180 16.83 -15.17 87.17
C LYS A 180 16.50 -15.20 88.67
N ARG A 181 15.58 -16.08 89.09
CA ARG A 181 15.20 -16.29 90.49
C ARG A 181 16.01 -17.38 91.20
N GLY A 182 16.93 -18.05 90.50
CA GLY A 182 17.70 -19.18 91.03
C GLY A 182 16.86 -20.45 91.27
N GLN A 183 15.69 -20.55 90.62
CA GLN A 183 14.71 -21.64 90.81
C GLN A 183 14.74 -22.68 89.68
N TYR A 184 15.51 -22.45 88.61
CA TYR A 184 15.49 -23.32 87.42
C TYR A 184 16.03 -24.73 87.69
N ASP A 185 17.13 -24.87 88.44
CA ASP A 185 17.65 -26.20 88.79
C ASP A 185 16.72 -26.96 89.75
N ALA A 186 16.05 -26.23 90.66
CA ALA A 186 15.04 -26.81 91.53
C ALA A 186 13.83 -27.32 90.73
N PHE A 187 13.40 -26.56 89.72
CA PHE A 187 12.35 -26.97 88.78
C PHE A 187 12.74 -28.22 87.98
N LYS A 188 13.94 -28.25 87.39
CA LYS A 188 14.42 -29.44 86.66
C LYS A 188 14.48 -30.69 87.55
N THR A 189 14.90 -30.53 88.80
CA THR A 189 14.98 -31.62 89.77
C THR A 189 13.59 -32.12 90.16
N ALA A 190 12.65 -31.21 90.45
CA ALA A 190 11.26 -31.55 90.75
C ALA A 190 10.59 -32.25 89.57
N PHE A 191 10.76 -31.72 88.35
CA PHE A 191 10.22 -32.31 87.13
C PHE A 191 10.76 -33.72 86.87
N ALA A 192 12.07 -33.94 87.04
CA ALA A 192 12.69 -35.25 86.89
C ALA A 192 12.21 -36.26 87.95
N THR A 193 11.86 -35.79 89.15
CA THR A 193 11.30 -36.63 90.22
C THR A 193 9.86 -37.04 89.93
N ILE A 194 9.09 -36.20 89.22
CA ILE A 194 7.68 -36.45 88.89
C ILE A 194 7.54 -37.32 87.63
N THR A 195 8.40 -37.10 86.62
CA THR A 195 8.24 -37.69 85.27
C THR A 195 9.25 -38.77 84.92
N ASP A 196 10.25 -39.01 85.77
CA ASP A 196 11.43 -39.86 85.48
C ASP A 196 12.21 -39.46 84.20
N SER A 197 11.97 -38.26 83.65
CA SER A 197 12.63 -37.70 82.47
C SER A 197 13.21 -36.31 82.74
N SER A 198 14.21 -35.89 81.97
CA SER A 198 14.78 -34.54 82.10
C SER A 198 13.89 -33.52 81.40
N TRP A 199 13.67 -32.37 82.03
CA TRP A 199 12.90 -31.26 81.45
C TRP A 199 13.34 -30.91 80.01
N GLU A 200 14.64 -30.90 79.76
CA GLU A 200 15.21 -30.56 78.45
C GLU A 200 14.81 -31.53 77.32
N LYS A 201 14.42 -32.77 77.64
CA LYS A 201 13.96 -33.77 76.66
C LYS A 201 12.47 -33.67 76.37
N GLU A 202 11.67 -33.27 77.36
CA GLU A 202 10.20 -33.29 77.28
C GLU A 202 9.61 -31.92 76.95
N ARG A 203 10.36 -30.82 77.12
CA ARG A 203 9.89 -29.44 76.92
C ARG A 203 9.34 -29.16 75.51
N ASP A 204 9.73 -29.93 74.50
CA ASP A 204 9.25 -29.79 73.12
C ASP A 204 7.81 -30.34 72.94
N SER A 205 7.32 -31.11 73.92
CA SER A 205 5.96 -31.66 73.97
C SER A 205 5.18 -31.13 75.19
N TYR A 206 5.45 -29.90 75.61
CA TYR A 206 4.92 -29.32 76.86
C TYR A 206 3.38 -29.36 76.99
N TYR A 207 2.64 -29.36 75.87
CA TYR A 207 1.18 -29.47 75.87
C TYR A 207 0.67 -30.80 76.45
N PHE A 208 1.46 -31.87 76.38
CA PHE A 208 1.08 -33.19 76.91
C PHE A 208 1.48 -33.41 78.37
N ILE A 209 2.36 -32.55 78.91
CA ILE A 209 2.93 -32.67 80.26
C ILE A 209 2.59 -31.45 81.12
N SER A 210 1.47 -30.77 80.83
CA SER A 210 1.12 -29.50 81.48
C SER A 210 0.82 -29.65 82.97
N ASP A 211 0.31 -30.81 83.39
CA ASP A 211 -0.01 -31.10 84.79
C ASP A 211 1.27 -31.34 85.61
N GLU A 212 2.16 -32.17 85.08
CA GLU A 212 3.47 -32.46 85.67
C GLU A 212 4.36 -31.21 85.71
N MET A 213 4.27 -30.37 84.67
CA MET A 213 4.92 -29.06 84.63
C MET A 213 4.38 -28.12 85.73
N ALA A 214 3.07 -28.08 85.95
CA ALA A 214 2.46 -27.27 87.01
C ALA A 214 2.84 -27.76 88.41
N GLU A 215 2.90 -29.08 88.63
CA GLU A 215 3.36 -29.69 89.89
C GLU A 215 4.85 -29.38 90.15
N ALA A 216 5.70 -29.52 89.13
CA ALA A 216 7.11 -29.19 89.23
C ALA A 216 7.34 -27.69 89.52
N LEU A 217 6.57 -26.80 88.87
CA LEU A 217 6.60 -25.36 89.14
C LEU A 217 6.14 -25.02 90.56
N SER A 218 5.11 -25.69 91.06
CA SER A 218 4.63 -25.52 92.44
C SER A 218 5.72 -25.88 93.45
N GLN A 219 6.41 -27.00 93.25
CA GLN A 219 7.52 -27.43 94.10
C GLN A 219 8.72 -26.47 94.03
N ALA A 220 9.06 -25.97 92.85
CA ALA A 220 10.21 -25.09 92.65
C ALA A 220 10.00 -23.66 93.15
N THR A 221 8.77 -23.14 93.01
CA THR A 221 8.45 -21.74 93.34
C THR A 221 7.78 -21.56 94.70
N GLY A 222 7.29 -22.63 95.33
CA GLY A 222 6.56 -22.61 96.59
C GLY A 222 5.11 -22.08 96.47
N GLN A 223 4.61 -21.94 95.23
CA GLN A 223 3.22 -21.53 94.96
C GLN A 223 2.26 -22.73 95.06
N SER A 224 0.96 -22.48 95.17
CA SER A 224 -0.03 -23.57 95.07
C SER A 224 -0.05 -24.18 93.66
N VAL A 225 -0.45 -25.45 93.58
CA VAL A 225 -0.58 -26.15 92.29
C VAL A 225 -1.59 -25.43 91.38
N ASP A 226 -2.70 -24.92 91.93
CA ASP A 226 -3.70 -24.16 91.15
C ASP A 226 -3.13 -22.86 90.57
N ALA A 227 -2.32 -22.12 91.34
CA ALA A 227 -1.66 -20.91 90.85
C ALA A 227 -0.62 -21.23 89.77
N SER A 228 0.11 -22.34 89.94
CA SER A 228 1.11 -22.82 88.97
C SER A 228 0.45 -23.29 87.68
N ARG A 229 -0.69 -23.98 87.75
CA ARG A 229 -1.48 -24.40 86.58
C ARG A 229 -2.04 -23.20 85.82
N GLN A 230 -2.61 -22.21 86.52
CA GLN A 230 -3.04 -20.96 85.89
C GLN A 230 -1.89 -20.21 85.21
N TRP A 231 -0.70 -20.24 85.81
CA TRP A 231 0.48 -19.64 85.19
C TRP A 231 0.86 -20.35 83.89
N VAL A 232 0.92 -21.69 83.89
CA VAL A 232 1.21 -22.51 82.69
C VAL A 232 0.19 -22.26 81.57
N GLU A 233 -1.11 -22.23 81.89
CA GLU A 233 -2.18 -21.97 80.92
C GLU A 233 -2.13 -20.57 80.29
N GLN A 234 -1.49 -19.60 80.96
CA GLN A 234 -1.36 -18.21 80.50
C GLN A 234 -0.02 -17.91 79.81
N LEU A 235 0.94 -18.84 79.79
CA LEU A 235 2.28 -18.62 79.24
C LEU A 235 2.26 -18.16 77.78
N ASP A 236 1.41 -18.79 76.95
CA ASP A 236 1.30 -18.47 75.52
C ASP A 236 0.59 -17.12 75.30
N LYS A 237 -0.51 -16.87 76.02
CA LYS A 237 -1.36 -15.67 75.83
C LYS A 237 -0.69 -14.36 76.25
N ASN A 238 0.21 -14.40 77.23
CA ASN A 238 0.81 -13.20 77.82
C ASN A 238 2.26 -12.96 77.38
N PHE A 239 2.80 -13.72 76.42
CA PHE A 239 4.19 -13.58 76.01
C PHE A 239 4.43 -12.29 75.21
N PRO A 240 5.24 -11.33 75.73
CA PRO A 240 5.43 -10.04 75.08
C PRO A 240 6.53 -10.11 74.01
N LEU A 241 6.22 -10.75 72.88
CA LEU A 241 7.14 -10.86 71.75
C LEU A 241 7.28 -9.53 71.00
N ASP A 242 8.31 -8.77 71.32
CA ASP A 242 8.72 -7.58 70.57
C ASP A 242 10.26 -7.45 70.49
N ILE A 243 10.73 -6.59 69.57
CA ILE A 243 12.17 -6.40 69.32
C ILE A 243 12.89 -5.80 70.53
N ASN A 244 12.23 -4.93 71.29
CA ASN A 244 12.83 -4.24 72.43
C ASN A 244 13.11 -5.22 73.58
N ASN A 245 12.14 -6.09 73.90
CA ASN A 245 12.30 -7.14 74.91
C ASN A 245 13.39 -8.14 74.51
N PHE A 246 13.45 -8.54 73.24
CA PHE A 246 14.55 -9.37 72.74
C PHE A 246 15.93 -8.71 72.99
N CYS A 247 16.09 -7.45 72.61
CA CYS A 247 17.36 -6.74 72.81
C CYS A 247 17.71 -6.56 74.29
N GLN A 248 16.70 -6.39 75.15
CA GLN A 248 16.88 -6.32 76.59
C GLN A 248 17.34 -7.66 77.17
N TRP A 249 16.78 -8.79 76.73
CA TRP A 249 17.25 -10.11 77.15
C TRP A 249 18.69 -10.40 76.71
N VAL A 250 19.08 -9.96 75.50
CA VAL A 250 20.47 -10.05 75.05
C VAL A 250 21.38 -9.20 75.94
N LYS A 251 20.97 -7.98 76.31
CA LYS A 251 21.73 -7.13 77.21
C LYS A 251 21.92 -7.74 78.60
N GLU A 252 20.86 -8.29 79.19
CA GLU A 252 20.92 -8.96 80.50
C GLU A 252 21.97 -10.09 80.46
N TRP A 253 21.94 -10.92 79.43
CA TRP A 253 22.93 -11.98 79.24
C TRP A 253 24.37 -11.44 79.06
N LEU A 254 24.55 -10.35 78.32
CA LEU A 254 25.86 -9.69 78.13
C LEU A 254 26.41 -9.09 79.43
N ASP A 255 25.55 -8.54 80.28
CA ASP A 255 25.91 -7.95 81.57
C ASP A 255 26.31 -9.03 82.59
N GLU A 256 25.67 -10.20 82.55
CA GLU A 256 26.01 -11.34 83.40
C GLU A 256 27.32 -12.04 82.99
N ASN A 257 27.54 -12.22 81.69
CA ASN A 257 28.67 -13.04 81.19
C ASN A 257 29.94 -12.22 80.89
N GLY A 258 29.83 -10.89 80.72
CA GLY A 258 30.96 -10.02 80.38
C GLY A 258 31.57 -10.27 78.99
N LYS A 259 30.88 -11.03 78.13
CA LYS A 259 31.28 -11.36 76.76
C LYS A 259 30.67 -10.38 75.75
N ASN A 260 31.19 -10.39 74.52
CA ASN A 260 30.48 -9.83 73.35
C ASN A 260 29.63 -10.92 72.68
N ILE A 261 28.64 -10.54 71.88
CA ILE A 261 27.82 -11.48 71.09
C ILE A 261 27.73 -11.06 69.63
N LEU A 262 27.94 -11.99 68.71
CA LEU A 262 27.84 -11.78 67.26
C LEU A 262 26.77 -12.71 66.68
N PHE A 263 25.74 -12.13 66.08
CA PHE A 263 24.77 -12.84 65.26
C PHE A 263 25.27 -12.84 63.82
N MET A 264 25.72 -14.01 63.34
CA MET A 264 26.13 -14.22 61.95
C MET A 264 25.02 -14.96 61.21
N VAL A 265 24.29 -14.23 60.38
CA VAL A 265 23.09 -14.71 59.69
C VAL A 265 23.40 -14.95 58.23
N ASP A 266 23.35 -16.21 57.82
CA ASP A 266 23.57 -16.60 56.43
C ASP A 266 22.26 -16.56 55.63
N GLU A 267 22.35 -16.18 54.36
CA GLU A 267 21.29 -16.15 53.33
C GLU A 267 20.12 -15.17 53.57
N VAL A 268 20.34 -14.13 54.38
CA VAL A 268 19.35 -13.07 54.66
C VAL A 268 18.76 -12.44 53.40
N GLY A 269 19.59 -12.17 52.38
CA GLY A 269 19.11 -11.54 51.14
C GLY A 269 18.10 -12.41 50.37
N GLN A 270 18.26 -13.74 50.39
CA GLN A 270 17.34 -14.66 49.73
C GLN A 270 16.04 -14.80 50.54
N PHE A 271 16.16 -14.94 51.86
CA PHE A 271 15.03 -15.06 52.78
C PHE A 271 14.09 -13.87 52.73
N ILE A 272 14.64 -12.65 52.74
CA ILE A 272 13.86 -11.41 52.66
C ILE A 272 13.23 -11.26 51.27
N GLY A 273 13.93 -11.66 50.21
CA GLY A 273 13.48 -11.55 48.83
C GLY A 273 13.09 -10.11 48.47
N LYS A 274 11.80 -9.87 48.21
CA LYS A 274 11.24 -8.53 47.92
C LYS A 274 10.41 -7.94 49.08
N ASN A 275 10.44 -8.55 50.27
CA ASN A 275 9.61 -8.15 51.41
C ASN A 275 10.26 -7.02 52.23
N THR A 276 9.86 -5.77 51.96
CA THR A 276 10.39 -4.58 52.63
C THR A 276 10.14 -4.58 54.16
N GLN A 277 9.05 -5.18 54.64
CA GLN A 277 8.74 -5.21 56.08
C GLN A 277 9.74 -6.07 56.87
N MET A 278 10.17 -7.20 56.29
CA MET A 278 11.19 -8.05 56.89
C MET A 278 12.55 -7.31 56.96
N MET A 279 12.92 -6.58 55.91
CA MET A 279 14.13 -5.75 55.92
C MET A 279 14.09 -4.67 57.00
N LEU A 280 12.94 -4.00 57.17
CA LEU A 280 12.74 -3.01 58.24
C LEU A 280 12.89 -3.65 59.62
N LYS A 281 12.35 -4.85 59.86
CA LYS A 281 12.51 -5.55 61.15
C LYS A 281 13.97 -5.90 61.45
N LEU A 282 14.72 -6.41 60.47
CA LEU A 282 16.15 -6.68 60.63
C LEU A 282 16.93 -5.40 60.97
N GLN A 283 16.60 -4.29 60.32
CA GLN A 283 17.17 -2.99 60.63
C GLN A 283 16.84 -2.58 62.07
N THR A 284 15.58 -2.69 62.50
CA THR A 284 15.16 -2.33 63.87
C THR A 284 15.83 -3.21 64.93
N ILE A 285 16.00 -4.52 64.68
CA ILE A 285 16.77 -5.41 65.57
C ILE A 285 18.22 -4.93 65.68
N THR A 286 18.86 -4.65 64.54
CA THR A 286 20.26 -4.18 64.52
C THR A 286 20.41 -2.82 65.22
N GLU A 287 19.46 -1.91 65.05
CA GLU A 287 19.47 -0.62 65.72
C GLU A 287 19.29 -0.75 67.24
N ASN A 288 18.26 -1.48 67.67
CA ASN A 288 17.97 -1.65 69.10
C ASN A 288 19.09 -2.41 69.81
N LEU A 289 19.70 -3.43 69.18
CA LEU A 289 20.88 -4.09 69.73
C LEU A 289 22.05 -3.11 69.88
N GLY A 290 22.29 -2.23 68.91
CA GLY A 290 23.37 -1.23 68.96
C GLY A 290 23.20 -0.25 70.12
N VAL A 291 21.99 0.29 70.28
CA VAL A 291 21.64 1.26 71.33
C VAL A 291 21.60 0.61 72.72
N ILE A 292 20.89 -0.51 72.86
CA ILE A 292 20.62 -1.16 74.16
C ILE A 292 21.88 -1.87 74.69
N CYS A 293 22.62 -2.58 73.82
CA CYS A 293 23.80 -3.35 74.22
C CYS A 293 25.10 -2.53 74.18
N GLY A 294 25.07 -1.30 73.67
CA GLY A 294 26.20 -0.35 73.68
C GLY A 294 27.40 -0.82 72.86
N GLY A 295 27.16 -1.45 71.70
CA GLY A 295 28.20 -1.94 70.80
C GLY A 295 28.75 -3.35 71.10
N ARG A 296 28.24 -4.06 72.11
CA ARG A 296 28.65 -5.44 72.47
C ARG A 296 27.89 -6.54 71.71
N ALA A 297 26.80 -6.19 71.04
CA ALA A 297 26.05 -7.07 70.16
C ALA A 297 26.25 -6.62 68.71
N TRP A 298 26.61 -7.52 67.81
CA TRP A 298 26.83 -7.23 66.38
C TRP A 298 25.99 -8.14 65.50
N VAL A 299 25.56 -7.62 64.35
CA VAL A 299 24.77 -8.38 63.37
C VAL A 299 25.50 -8.38 62.04
N ILE A 300 25.93 -9.56 61.61
CA ILE A 300 26.65 -9.79 60.36
C ILE A 300 25.74 -10.61 59.46
N VAL A 301 25.45 -10.12 58.25
CA VAL A 301 24.51 -10.79 57.35
C VAL A 301 25.13 -11.06 55.99
N THR A 302 24.75 -12.16 55.34
CA THR A 302 25.13 -12.43 53.95
C THR A 302 23.95 -12.22 52.99
N SER A 303 24.25 -11.66 51.81
CA SER A 303 23.26 -11.42 50.75
C SER A 303 23.86 -11.62 49.36
N GLN A 304 23.04 -12.05 48.39
CA GLN A 304 23.46 -12.18 46.99
C GLN A 304 23.68 -10.82 46.31
N ALA A 305 22.85 -9.83 46.67
CA ALA A 305 22.91 -8.50 46.13
C ALA A 305 23.49 -7.52 47.16
N ASP A 306 24.18 -6.50 46.66
CA ASP A 306 24.50 -5.33 47.48
C ASP A 306 23.19 -4.72 48.02
N ILE A 307 23.25 -4.06 49.17
CA ILE A 307 22.09 -3.52 49.87
C ILE A 307 21.23 -2.64 48.95
N ASN A 308 21.85 -1.96 47.98
CA ASN A 308 21.16 -1.15 46.96
C ASN A 308 20.38 -1.97 45.92
N ALA A 309 20.95 -3.09 45.48
CA ALA A 309 20.38 -3.93 44.41
C ALA A 309 19.38 -4.97 44.95
N ALA A 310 19.56 -5.44 46.20
CA ALA A 310 18.61 -6.31 46.90
C ALA A 310 17.21 -5.68 47.03
N ILE A 311 17.16 -4.34 46.95
CA ILE A 311 15.98 -3.51 47.18
C ILE A 311 15.41 -2.93 45.85
N GLY A 312 16.12 -3.10 44.72
CA GLY A 312 15.97 -2.33 43.48
C GLY A 312 14.76 -2.67 42.59
N GLY A 313 13.54 -2.45 43.08
CA GLY A 313 12.31 -2.63 42.29
C GLY A 313 11.14 -1.71 42.61
N MET A 314 11.34 -0.55 43.26
CA MET A 314 10.23 0.31 43.69
C MET A 314 10.45 1.82 43.50
N SER A 315 9.34 2.55 43.55
CA SER A 315 9.15 3.95 43.13
C SER A 315 9.69 4.97 44.13
N SER A 316 9.92 6.20 43.66
CA SER A 316 10.62 7.32 44.30
C SER A 316 10.05 7.86 45.63
N ARG A 317 8.98 7.26 46.19
CA ARG A 317 8.40 7.62 47.51
C ARG A 317 9.07 6.95 48.70
N ASP A 318 9.76 5.82 48.51
CA ASP A 318 10.38 5.04 49.61
C ASP A 318 11.80 5.54 49.99
N GLY A 319 12.31 6.58 49.30
CA GLY A 319 13.68 7.11 49.37
C GLY A 319 14.22 7.48 50.77
N GLN A 320 13.37 7.91 51.71
CA GLN A 320 13.82 8.44 53.00
C GLN A 320 14.18 7.34 54.02
N ASP A 321 13.47 6.21 54.02
CA ASP A 321 13.72 5.11 54.96
C ASP A 321 14.99 4.32 54.58
N PHE A 322 15.39 4.35 53.30
CA PHE A 322 16.59 3.67 52.81
C PHE A 322 17.91 4.27 53.31
N SER A 323 17.98 5.60 53.48
CA SER A 323 19.20 6.23 54.03
C SER A 323 19.49 5.77 55.47
N LYS A 324 18.43 5.45 56.23
CA LYS A 324 18.53 4.94 57.59
C LYS A 324 18.99 3.48 57.60
N ILE A 325 18.42 2.62 56.73
CA ILE A 325 18.87 1.22 56.57
C ILE A 325 20.36 1.17 56.22
N GLN A 326 20.78 1.97 55.26
CA GLN A 326 22.18 2.09 54.82
C GLN A 326 23.12 2.57 55.93
N GLY A 327 22.64 3.43 56.83
CA GLY A 327 23.42 3.94 57.96
C GLY A 327 23.70 2.89 59.04
N ARG A 328 22.81 1.91 59.23
CA ARG A 328 22.97 0.83 60.25
C ARG A 328 23.96 -0.26 59.82
N PHE A 329 24.01 -0.56 58.52
CA PHE A 329 24.99 -1.47 57.90
C PHE A 329 26.12 -0.68 57.24
N SER A 330 26.90 0.03 58.08
CA SER A 330 27.96 0.91 57.60
C SER A 330 29.20 0.17 57.07
N THR A 331 29.46 -1.05 57.57
CA THR A 331 30.57 -1.90 57.12
C THR A 331 30.06 -2.82 56.01
N ARG A 332 30.56 -2.64 54.80
CA ARG A 332 30.11 -3.39 53.62
C ARG A 332 31.27 -4.15 53.00
N LEU A 333 31.14 -5.47 52.95
CA LEU A 333 32.16 -6.38 52.43
C LEU A 333 31.61 -7.02 51.17
N GLN A 334 32.06 -6.56 50.02
CA GLN A 334 31.61 -7.07 48.72
C GLN A 334 32.62 -8.11 48.21
N LEU A 335 32.33 -9.39 48.45
CA LEU A 335 33.14 -10.49 47.96
C LEU A 335 32.88 -10.71 46.48
N SER A 336 33.88 -10.43 45.65
CA SER A 336 33.86 -10.77 44.23
C SER A 336 34.41 -12.19 43.99
N SER A 337 34.10 -12.77 42.85
CA SER A 337 34.69 -14.04 42.38
C SER A 337 35.96 -13.82 41.55
N SER A 338 36.67 -12.70 41.78
CA SER A 338 37.71 -12.22 40.87
C SER A 338 39.11 -12.77 41.15
N ASN A 339 39.32 -13.45 42.28
CA ASN A 339 40.64 -13.95 42.71
C ASN A 339 40.74 -15.47 42.83
N THR A 340 39.91 -16.21 42.10
CA THR A 340 39.93 -17.68 42.09
C THR A 340 41.27 -18.26 41.63
N SER A 341 41.98 -17.56 40.73
CA SER A 341 43.33 -17.93 40.28
C SER A 341 44.33 -17.93 41.43
N GLU A 342 44.33 -16.90 42.29
CA GLU A 342 45.21 -16.82 43.47
C GLU A 342 44.89 -17.95 44.47
N VAL A 343 43.61 -18.25 44.66
CA VAL A 343 43.17 -19.36 45.52
C VAL A 343 43.68 -20.70 44.98
N ILE A 344 43.53 -20.96 43.68
CA ILE A 344 44.00 -22.21 43.06
C ILE A 344 45.54 -22.29 43.11
N GLN A 345 46.25 -21.20 42.84
CA GLN A 345 47.71 -21.14 42.94
C GLN A 345 48.19 -21.51 44.35
N LYS A 346 47.67 -20.82 45.37
CA LYS A 346 48.09 -21.02 46.77
C LYS A 346 47.55 -22.32 47.40
N ARG A 347 46.42 -22.85 46.94
CA ARG A 347 45.82 -24.05 47.52
C ARG A 347 46.26 -25.33 46.82
N LEU A 348 46.35 -25.31 45.49
CA LEU A 348 46.62 -26.50 44.67
C LEU A 348 48.03 -26.51 44.09
N LEU A 349 48.52 -25.36 43.60
CA LEU A 349 49.69 -25.32 42.72
C LEU A 349 51.02 -24.99 43.41
N VAL A 350 51.04 -24.80 44.73
CA VAL A 350 52.27 -24.49 45.48
C VAL A 350 53.34 -25.54 45.20
N LYS A 351 54.54 -25.07 44.82
CA LYS A 351 55.63 -25.92 44.37
C LYS A 351 56.57 -26.32 45.50
N THR A 352 57.06 -27.55 45.44
CA THR A 352 58.18 -28.00 46.28
C THR A 352 59.44 -27.21 45.95
N ASP A 353 60.35 -27.08 46.92
CA ASP A 353 61.60 -26.32 46.72
C ASP A 353 62.51 -26.93 45.66
N ALA A 354 62.41 -28.25 45.43
CA ALA A 354 63.12 -28.92 44.35
C ALA A 354 62.52 -28.67 42.96
N ALA A 355 61.22 -28.39 42.86
CA ALA A 355 60.52 -28.19 41.59
C ALA A 355 60.70 -26.79 41.00
N LYS A 356 60.77 -25.75 41.85
CA LYS A 356 61.01 -24.36 41.42
C LYS A 356 62.21 -24.21 40.47
N PRO A 357 63.43 -24.69 40.80
CA PRO A 357 64.59 -24.58 39.89
C PRO A 357 64.47 -25.47 38.65
N ALA A 358 63.77 -26.62 38.73
CA ALA A 358 63.55 -27.48 37.57
C ALA A 358 62.64 -26.81 36.53
N LEU A 359 61.58 -26.14 36.99
CA LEU A 359 60.66 -25.39 36.14
C LEU A 359 61.30 -24.10 35.58
N ALA A 360 62.11 -23.41 36.39
CA ALA A 360 62.89 -22.26 35.91
C ALA A 360 63.79 -22.63 34.72
N LYS A 361 64.43 -23.81 34.76
CA LYS A 361 65.23 -24.32 33.64
C LYS A 361 64.40 -24.57 32.38
N VAL A 362 63.21 -25.16 32.52
CA VAL A 362 62.28 -25.37 31.39
C VAL A 362 61.88 -24.03 30.77
N TRP A 363 61.60 -23.01 31.60
CA TRP A 363 61.28 -21.67 31.12
C TRP A 363 62.44 -21.01 30.37
N GLN A 364 63.67 -21.15 30.84
CA GLN A 364 64.85 -20.62 30.16
C GLN A 364 65.07 -21.28 28.78
N GLU A 365 64.82 -22.58 28.67
CA GLU A 365 64.99 -23.31 27.41
C GLU A 365 63.84 -23.08 26.42
N LYS A 366 62.60 -22.93 26.91
CA LYS A 366 61.37 -23.00 26.08
C LYS A 366 60.38 -21.86 26.26
N GLY A 367 60.72 -20.81 27.01
CA GLY A 367 59.81 -19.70 27.34
C GLY A 367 59.27 -18.97 26.10
N ASP A 368 60.11 -18.73 25.09
CA ASP A 368 59.69 -18.09 23.84
C ASP A 368 58.77 -18.98 22.99
N ILE A 369 59.01 -20.29 23.02
CA ILE A 369 58.14 -21.29 22.36
C ILE A 369 56.76 -21.28 23.03
N LEU A 370 56.71 -21.32 24.36
CA LEU A 370 55.47 -21.28 25.14
C LEU A 370 54.65 -20.02 24.85
N ARG A 371 55.28 -18.85 24.81
CA ARG A 371 54.60 -17.57 24.50
C ARG A 371 53.95 -17.57 23.13
N ASN A 372 54.65 -18.09 22.11
CA ASN A 372 54.17 -18.08 20.72
C ASN A 372 53.13 -19.18 20.45
N GLN A 373 53.33 -20.38 21.00
CA GLN A 373 52.42 -21.50 20.76
C GLN A 373 51.06 -21.31 21.45
N LEU A 374 51.06 -20.75 22.66
CA LEU A 374 49.88 -20.57 23.50
C LEU A 374 49.12 -19.26 23.26
N ALA A 375 49.51 -18.49 22.23
CA ALA A 375 48.83 -17.27 21.82
C ALA A 375 47.58 -17.57 20.97
N PHE A 376 46.51 -16.82 21.22
CA PHE A 376 45.27 -16.84 20.43
C PHE A 376 45.34 -15.87 19.23
N ASP A 377 44.40 -16.00 18.30
CA ASP A 377 44.28 -15.11 17.15
C ASP A 377 43.95 -13.64 17.56
N PRO A 378 44.25 -12.64 16.71
CA PRO A 378 43.99 -11.22 17.02
C PRO A 378 42.49 -10.87 17.10
N THR A 379 41.60 -11.79 16.70
CA THR A 379 40.16 -11.57 16.64
C THR A 379 39.46 -11.90 17.96
N THR A 380 40.21 -12.42 18.93
CA THR A 380 39.77 -12.79 20.26
C THR A 380 39.79 -11.54 21.17
N THR A 381 38.60 -11.09 21.58
CA THR A 381 38.34 -9.74 22.13
C THR A 381 38.90 -9.48 23.53
N ALA A 382 39.55 -10.45 24.17
CA ALA A 382 39.90 -10.38 25.59
C ALA A 382 41.39 -10.59 25.87
N SER A 383 41.81 -10.12 27.05
CA SER A 383 43.13 -10.28 27.65
C SER A 383 43.49 -11.73 28.03
N LEU A 384 43.23 -12.70 27.15
CA LEU A 384 43.63 -14.09 27.29
C LEU A 384 45.13 -14.18 26.97
N ARG A 385 45.96 -14.04 28.01
CA ARG A 385 47.42 -13.99 27.86
C ARG A 385 48.04 -15.37 28.15
N PRO A 386 49.08 -15.76 27.40
CA PRO A 386 49.97 -16.85 27.79
C PRO A 386 50.88 -16.39 28.94
N TYR A 387 51.84 -17.24 29.35
CA TYR A 387 52.83 -16.91 30.39
C TYR A 387 53.64 -15.66 30.04
N THR A 388 53.78 -14.74 31.00
CA THR A 388 54.52 -13.49 30.82
C THR A 388 55.90 -13.49 31.47
N SER A 389 56.09 -14.23 32.57
CA SER A 389 57.35 -14.28 33.33
C SER A 389 57.68 -15.70 33.81
N GLU A 390 58.93 -15.89 34.26
CA GLU A 390 59.38 -17.13 34.90
C GLU A 390 58.57 -17.44 36.17
N GLU A 391 58.34 -16.43 37.01
CA GLU A 391 57.53 -16.56 38.23
C GLU A 391 56.11 -17.03 37.90
N GLU A 392 55.47 -16.40 36.90
CA GLU A 392 54.12 -16.79 36.48
C GLU A 392 54.07 -18.19 35.88
N PHE A 393 55.12 -18.62 35.17
CA PHE A 393 55.23 -20.00 34.69
C PHE A 393 55.29 -20.97 35.85
N ILE A 394 56.17 -20.74 36.83
CA ILE A 394 56.34 -21.61 38.01
C ILE A 394 55.04 -21.71 38.80
N ASP A 395 54.36 -20.57 39.04
CA ASP A 395 53.14 -20.52 39.86
C ASP A 395 51.94 -21.22 39.22
N ASN A 396 51.84 -21.22 37.89
CA ASN A 396 50.69 -21.76 37.16
C ASN A 396 50.91 -23.16 36.58
N TYR A 397 52.16 -23.57 36.29
CA TYR A 397 52.46 -24.84 35.63
C TYR A 397 51.83 -26.04 36.38
N PRO A 398 51.16 -27.00 35.70
CA PRO A 398 51.07 -27.22 34.25
C PRO A 398 49.92 -26.50 33.52
N PHE A 399 49.29 -25.51 34.15
CA PHE A 399 48.19 -24.73 33.58
C PHE A 399 48.67 -23.40 33.01
N VAL A 400 48.00 -22.91 31.98
CA VAL A 400 48.25 -21.61 31.35
C VAL A 400 47.31 -20.54 31.95
N PRO A 401 47.74 -19.27 32.13
CA PRO A 401 46.92 -18.24 32.79
C PRO A 401 45.52 -18.03 32.19
N TRP A 402 45.35 -18.21 30.88
CA TRP A 402 44.04 -18.11 30.25
C TRP A 402 43.06 -19.23 30.66
N HIS A 403 43.53 -20.38 31.19
CA HIS A 403 42.65 -21.44 31.69
C HIS A 403 41.68 -20.94 32.76
N TYR A 404 42.15 -20.11 33.69
CA TYR A 404 41.32 -19.57 34.77
C TYR A 404 40.14 -18.76 34.21
N GLN A 405 40.43 -17.86 33.26
CA GLN A 405 39.42 -16.98 32.68
C GLN A 405 38.42 -17.75 31.81
N ILE A 406 38.90 -18.66 30.95
CA ILE A 406 38.01 -19.44 30.08
C ILE A 406 37.14 -20.35 30.95
N LEU A 407 37.72 -21.09 31.89
CA LEU A 407 36.96 -22.01 32.74
C LEU A 407 35.91 -21.27 33.60
N GLN A 408 36.23 -20.09 34.12
CA GLN A 408 35.26 -19.24 34.80
C GLN A 408 34.07 -18.90 33.90
N LYS A 409 34.34 -18.51 32.64
CA LYS A 409 33.29 -18.24 31.65
C LYS A 409 32.50 -19.47 31.27
N VAL A 410 33.14 -20.65 31.20
CA VAL A 410 32.44 -21.93 30.96
C VAL A 410 31.41 -22.18 32.07
N PHE A 411 31.80 -22.09 33.34
CA PHE A 411 30.87 -22.26 34.47
C PHE A 411 29.76 -21.19 34.49
N GLU A 412 30.07 -19.93 34.19
CA GLU A 412 29.06 -18.87 34.03
C GLU A 412 28.05 -19.19 32.93
N SER A 413 28.52 -19.76 31.82
CA SER A 413 27.72 -20.09 30.65
C SER A 413 26.81 -21.29 30.86
N ILE A 414 27.31 -22.35 31.51
CA ILE A 414 26.50 -23.51 31.92
C ILE A 414 25.40 -23.07 32.90
N ARG A 415 25.71 -22.13 33.80
CA ARG A 415 24.74 -21.58 34.76
C ARG A 415 23.63 -20.75 34.10
N THR A 416 23.97 -19.99 33.06
CA THR A 416 23.03 -19.03 32.44
C THR A 416 22.23 -19.63 31.29
N LYS A 417 22.82 -20.56 30.52
CA LYS A 417 22.24 -21.12 29.30
C LYS A 417 21.94 -22.63 29.38
N GLY A 418 22.40 -23.33 30.41
CA GLY A 418 22.11 -24.76 30.62
C GLY A 418 20.83 -24.99 31.41
N ALA A 419 20.09 -26.06 31.07
CA ALA A 419 18.95 -26.58 31.83
C ALA A 419 19.37 -27.44 33.05
N ALA A 420 20.65 -27.39 33.44
CA ALA A 420 21.12 -28.00 34.67
C ALA A 420 20.43 -27.37 35.89
N GLY A 421 20.06 -28.20 36.87
CA GLY A 421 19.44 -27.75 38.12
C GLY A 421 20.26 -26.61 38.73
N LYS A 422 19.61 -25.45 38.90
CA LYS A 422 20.17 -24.14 39.33
C LYS A 422 21.04 -24.15 40.60
N GLN A 423 21.27 -25.28 41.25
CA GLN A 423 21.91 -25.42 42.56
C GLN A 423 23.25 -26.20 42.56
N LEU A 424 23.63 -26.92 41.50
CA LEU A 424 24.75 -27.89 41.57
C LEU A 424 26.11 -27.36 41.08
N ALA A 425 26.17 -26.47 40.09
CA ALA A 425 27.42 -25.92 39.54
C ALA A 425 27.81 -24.61 40.23
N MET A 426 28.36 -24.66 41.45
CA MET A 426 28.45 -23.48 42.32
C MET A 426 29.87 -23.12 42.79
N GLY A 427 30.45 -22.09 42.17
CA GLY A 427 31.49 -21.22 42.75
C GLY A 427 32.95 -21.57 42.44
N GLU A 428 33.87 -20.86 43.09
CA GLU A 428 35.34 -21.02 42.99
C GLU A 428 35.82 -22.46 43.29
N ARG A 429 35.01 -23.22 44.01
CA ARG A 429 35.30 -24.60 44.42
C ARG A 429 35.08 -25.61 43.30
N SER A 430 34.07 -25.43 42.45
CA SER A 430 33.90 -26.25 41.24
C SER A 430 35.04 -26.00 40.25
N GLN A 431 35.54 -24.76 40.18
CA GLN A 431 36.76 -24.47 39.43
C GLN A 431 37.96 -25.20 40.04
N LEU A 432 38.13 -25.13 41.37
CA LEU A 432 39.24 -25.80 42.05
C LEU A 432 39.22 -27.32 41.83
N GLU A 433 38.06 -27.96 41.95
CA GLU A 433 37.87 -29.39 41.64
C GLU A 433 38.22 -29.70 40.19
N ALA A 434 37.83 -28.83 39.25
CA ALA A 434 38.16 -29.00 37.83
C ALA A 434 39.68 -28.89 37.56
N PHE A 435 40.39 -27.96 38.20
CA PHE A 435 41.84 -27.88 38.14
C PHE A 435 42.51 -29.09 38.81
N GLN A 436 42.01 -29.55 39.96
CA GLN A 436 42.54 -30.73 40.64
C GLN A 436 42.39 -31.98 39.77
N THR A 437 41.19 -32.21 39.22
CA THR A 437 40.87 -33.35 38.35
C THR A 437 41.71 -33.31 37.06
N ALA A 438 41.90 -32.14 36.46
CA ALA A 438 42.74 -31.99 35.28
C ALA A 438 44.24 -32.24 35.59
N ALA A 439 44.75 -31.77 36.73
CA ALA A 439 46.12 -32.04 37.18
C ALA A 439 46.33 -33.54 37.46
N GLN A 440 45.39 -34.20 38.14
CA GLN A 440 45.43 -35.62 38.45
C GLN A 440 45.55 -36.50 37.19
N GLN A 441 44.85 -36.12 36.12
CA GLN A 441 44.90 -36.85 34.84
C GLN A 441 46.28 -36.82 34.16
N ILE A 442 47.13 -35.84 34.49
CA ILE A 442 48.48 -35.72 33.93
C ILE A 442 49.60 -35.94 34.96
N SER A 443 49.26 -36.27 36.21
CA SER A 443 50.19 -36.60 37.30
C SER A 443 51.39 -37.49 36.91
N PRO A 444 51.21 -38.60 36.16
CA PRO A 444 52.34 -39.50 35.85
C PRO A 444 53.27 -38.97 34.73
N GLN A 445 52.93 -37.84 34.09
CA GLN A 445 53.65 -37.32 32.94
C GLN A 445 54.87 -36.46 33.34
N GLY A 446 55.76 -36.19 32.38
CA GLY A 446 56.98 -35.41 32.58
C GLY A 446 56.77 -33.89 32.61
N LEU A 447 57.84 -33.14 32.85
CA LEU A 447 57.83 -31.66 32.89
C LEU A 447 57.66 -30.97 31.52
N ASP A 448 57.46 -31.75 30.45
CA ASP A 448 57.16 -31.30 29.10
C ASP A 448 55.66 -31.28 28.77
N SER A 449 54.83 -31.76 29.70
CA SER A 449 53.37 -31.83 29.52
C SER A 449 52.67 -30.52 29.90
N LEU A 450 51.58 -30.23 29.20
CA LEU A 450 50.63 -29.15 29.49
C LEU A 450 49.22 -29.74 29.59
N VAL A 451 48.32 -29.02 30.24
CA VAL A 451 46.90 -29.41 30.30
C VAL A 451 46.16 -28.89 29.07
N PRO A 452 45.74 -29.73 28.11
CA PRO A 452 44.84 -29.28 27.04
C PRO A 452 43.42 -29.06 27.60
N PHE A 453 42.65 -28.18 26.96
CA PHE A 453 41.40 -27.67 27.55
C PHE A 453 40.30 -28.72 27.74
N TRP A 454 40.26 -29.75 26.89
CA TRP A 454 39.29 -30.85 27.02
C TRP A 454 39.42 -31.63 28.33
N ARG A 455 40.58 -31.59 29.03
CA ARG A 455 40.80 -32.30 30.30
C ARG A 455 39.86 -31.82 31.41
N PHE A 456 39.39 -30.58 31.32
CA PHE A 456 38.42 -30.00 32.25
C PHE A 456 37.01 -30.59 32.09
N TYR A 457 36.69 -31.26 30.98
CA TYR A 457 35.38 -31.86 30.74
C TYR A 457 35.01 -32.91 31.81
N ALA A 458 35.97 -33.72 32.26
CA ALA A 458 35.71 -34.79 33.23
C ALA A 458 35.15 -34.27 34.56
N ALA A 459 35.61 -33.10 35.01
CA ALA A 459 35.08 -32.46 36.20
C ALA A 459 33.73 -31.78 35.97
N ILE A 460 33.45 -31.38 34.72
CA ILE A 460 32.22 -30.69 34.36
C ILE A 460 31.09 -31.68 34.09
N GLU A 461 31.41 -32.89 33.63
CA GLU A 461 30.45 -33.92 33.22
C GLU A 461 29.40 -34.25 34.28
N SER A 462 29.77 -34.31 35.55
CA SER A 462 28.85 -34.56 36.67
C SER A 462 27.80 -33.45 36.88
N PHE A 463 28.06 -32.24 36.36
CA PHE A 463 27.16 -31.09 36.43
C PHE A 463 26.28 -30.93 35.18
N LEU A 464 26.51 -31.72 34.13
CA LEU A 464 25.74 -31.64 32.88
C LEU A 464 24.45 -32.46 32.97
N GLU A 465 23.45 -32.07 32.18
CA GLU A 465 22.25 -32.88 32.04
C GLU A 465 22.59 -34.26 31.42
N PRO A 466 21.94 -35.34 31.89
CA PRO A 466 22.18 -36.68 31.36
C PRO A 466 22.00 -36.78 29.84
N ALA A 467 21.12 -35.98 29.23
CA ALA A 467 20.90 -35.97 27.79
C ALA A 467 22.14 -35.49 27.02
N VAL A 468 22.80 -34.43 27.50
CA VAL A 468 23.98 -33.85 26.86
C VAL A 468 25.21 -34.74 27.01
N SER A 469 25.47 -35.24 28.23
CA SER A 469 26.57 -36.19 28.47
C SER A 469 26.37 -37.49 27.68
N ARG A 470 25.13 -37.98 27.54
CA ARG A 470 24.82 -39.15 26.69
C ARG A 470 25.16 -38.90 25.22
N THR A 471 24.82 -37.73 24.65
CA THR A 471 25.13 -37.42 23.24
C THR A 471 26.64 -37.45 22.99
N ILE A 472 27.44 -36.84 23.86
CA ILE A 472 28.91 -36.84 23.73
C ILE A 472 29.49 -38.24 23.93
N THR A 473 29.01 -38.97 24.94
CA THR A 473 29.45 -40.33 25.24
C THR A 473 29.13 -41.30 24.10
N GLN A 474 27.91 -41.26 23.56
CA GLN A 474 27.50 -42.06 22.42
C GLN A 474 28.32 -41.71 21.18
N ALA A 475 28.50 -40.43 20.87
CA ALA A 475 29.34 -40.01 19.75
C ALA A 475 30.76 -40.58 19.84
N CYS A 476 31.36 -40.60 21.03
CA CYS A 476 32.68 -41.18 21.28
C CYS A 476 32.69 -42.73 21.23
N GLN A 477 31.56 -43.39 21.48
CA GLN A 477 31.45 -44.86 21.52
C GLN A 477 31.00 -45.49 20.20
N ASN A 478 30.45 -44.71 19.26
CA ASN A 478 29.89 -45.19 17.99
C ASN A 478 30.95 -45.76 17.00
N GLY A 479 32.25 -45.73 17.34
CA GLY A 479 33.34 -46.29 16.52
C GLY A 479 33.71 -45.50 15.26
N ILE A 480 32.96 -44.45 14.93
CA ILE A 480 33.22 -43.53 13.80
C ILE A 480 34.25 -42.46 14.19
N LEU A 481 34.21 -41.99 15.44
CA LEU A 481 35.11 -40.98 15.99
C LEU A 481 36.32 -41.64 16.65
N ASP A 482 37.51 -41.09 16.43
CA ASP A 482 38.70 -41.45 17.20
C ASP A 482 38.78 -40.68 18.53
N GLU A 483 39.71 -41.06 19.41
CA GLU A 483 39.86 -40.43 20.74
C GLU A 483 40.11 -38.92 20.64
N PHE A 484 40.83 -38.47 19.60
CA PHE A 484 41.10 -37.06 19.38
C PHE A 484 39.86 -36.31 18.91
N ASP A 485 39.06 -36.92 18.04
CA ASP A 485 37.75 -36.39 17.63
C ASP A 485 36.83 -36.17 18.84
N GLY A 486 36.78 -37.14 19.76
CA GLY A 486 36.03 -37.01 21.01
C GLY A 486 36.55 -35.90 21.93
N ASN A 487 37.88 -35.73 22.03
CA ASN A 487 38.49 -34.66 22.82
C ASN A 487 38.21 -33.28 22.23
N LEU A 488 38.27 -33.12 20.90
CA LEU A 488 37.94 -31.86 20.25
C LEU A 488 36.45 -31.52 20.41
N LEU A 489 35.56 -32.52 20.34
CA LEU A 489 34.13 -32.35 20.60
C LEU A 489 33.88 -31.85 22.04
N LYS A 490 34.59 -32.41 23.04
CA LYS A 490 34.53 -31.94 24.44
C LYS A 490 35.00 -30.49 24.56
N THR A 491 36.10 -30.10 23.91
CA THR A 491 36.55 -28.69 23.87
C THR A 491 35.48 -27.78 23.29
N LEU A 492 34.90 -28.13 22.14
CA LEU A 492 33.86 -27.34 21.47
C LEU A 492 32.60 -27.20 22.33
N PHE A 493 32.23 -28.26 23.05
CA PHE A 493 31.14 -28.22 24.01
C PHE A 493 31.43 -27.21 25.15
N LEU A 494 32.62 -27.29 25.76
CA LEU A 494 33.00 -26.41 26.87
C LEU A 494 32.95 -24.93 26.47
N ILE A 495 33.46 -24.58 25.29
CA ILE A 495 33.57 -23.18 24.85
C ILE A 495 32.33 -22.65 24.12
N ARG A 496 31.30 -23.47 23.89
CA ARG A 496 30.13 -23.15 23.05
C ARG A 496 29.49 -21.80 23.39
N TYR A 497 29.38 -21.50 24.68
CA TYR A 497 28.71 -20.29 25.17
C TYR A 497 29.68 -19.27 25.80
N VAL A 498 30.98 -19.41 25.52
CA VAL A 498 32.02 -18.51 26.03
C VAL A 498 32.25 -17.40 25.01
N ASP A 499 31.54 -16.28 25.15
CA ASP A 499 31.59 -15.15 24.21
C ASP A 499 32.99 -14.51 24.08
N VAL A 500 33.86 -14.77 25.07
CA VAL A 500 35.23 -14.25 25.17
C VAL A 500 36.17 -14.92 24.15
N LEU A 501 35.86 -16.15 23.73
CA LEU A 501 36.69 -16.96 22.84
C LEU A 501 35.89 -17.39 21.61
N LYS A 502 36.44 -17.13 20.43
CA LYS A 502 35.89 -17.69 19.18
C LYS A 502 36.47 -19.07 18.91
N SER A 503 35.63 -20.01 18.53
CA SER A 503 36.00 -21.38 18.15
C SER A 503 36.54 -21.46 16.71
N THR A 504 37.53 -20.64 16.38
CA THR A 504 38.25 -20.68 15.10
C THR A 504 39.21 -21.87 15.06
N LEU A 505 39.61 -22.32 13.86
CA LEU A 505 40.60 -23.40 13.71
C LEU A 505 41.89 -23.11 14.49
N ASP A 506 42.41 -21.88 14.42
CA ASP A 506 43.63 -21.46 15.10
C ASP A 506 43.49 -21.51 16.63
N ASN A 507 42.37 -21.05 17.18
CA ASN A 507 42.13 -21.09 18.62
C ASN A 507 41.92 -22.51 19.13
N LEU A 508 41.27 -23.37 18.36
CA LEU A 508 41.09 -24.80 18.71
C LEU A 508 42.41 -25.56 18.72
N VAL A 509 43.34 -25.20 17.83
CA VAL A 509 44.73 -25.72 17.88
C VAL A 509 45.39 -25.31 19.19
N THR A 510 45.32 -24.03 19.58
CA THR A 510 45.89 -23.53 20.84
C THR A 510 45.30 -24.25 22.07
N LEU A 511 43.99 -24.48 22.11
CA LEU A 511 43.31 -25.20 23.21
C LEU A 511 43.65 -26.71 23.28
N SER A 512 44.18 -27.27 22.20
CA SER A 512 44.47 -28.72 22.07
C SER A 512 45.94 -29.06 22.34
N ILE A 513 46.79 -28.07 22.65
CA ILE A 513 48.21 -28.28 22.96
C ILE A 513 48.35 -29.02 24.29
N ASP A 514 48.99 -30.18 24.26
CA ASP A 514 49.20 -31.08 25.40
C ASP A 514 50.68 -31.21 25.82
N LYS A 515 51.61 -30.70 25.01
CA LYS A 515 53.06 -30.66 25.28
C LYS A 515 53.69 -29.36 24.82
N ILE A 516 54.84 -29.02 25.41
CA ILE A 516 55.56 -27.76 25.11
C ILE A 516 56.16 -27.74 23.69
N ASP A 517 56.58 -28.90 23.15
CA ASP A 517 57.24 -29.00 21.83
C ASP A 517 56.30 -29.49 20.71
N THR A 518 54.98 -29.35 20.88
CA THR A 518 54.02 -29.87 19.89
C THR A 518 54.18 -29.20 18.52
N ASP A 519 54.21 -29.99 17.45
CA ASP A 519 54.21 -29.47 16.08
C ASP A 519 52.84 -28.88 15.73
N LYS A 520 52.76 -27.55 15.71
CA LYS A 520 51.52 -26.79 15.43
C LYS A 520 50.97 -27.05 14.02
N VAL A 521 51.83 -27.34 13.03
CA VAL A 521 51.39 -27.57 11.64
C VAL A 521 50.68 -28.91 11.54
N GLU A 522 51.25 -29.95 12.14
CA GLU A 522 50.63 -31.27 12.15
C GLU A 522 49.35 -31.28 13.01
N LEU A 523 49.38 -30.62 14.17
CA LEU A 523 48.19 -30.45 15.00
C LEU A 523 47.07 -29.72 14.25
N ARG A 524 47.38 -28.66 13.50
CA ARG A 524 46.40 -27.92 12.68
C ARG A 524 45.71 -28.83 11.66
N ARG A 525 46.49 -29.64 10.92
CA ARG A 525 45.92 -30.61 9.95
C ARG A 525 45.02 -31.64 10.63
N ARG A 526 45.44 -32.11 11.82
CA ARG A 526 44.65 -33.07 12.60
C ARG A 526 43.33 -32.48 13.09
N VAL A 527 43.35 -31.24 13.61
CA VAL A 527 42.14 -30.51 14.03
C VAL A 527 41.21 -30.28 12.85
N GLU A 528 41.73 -29.82 11.70
CA GLU A 528 40.91 -29.59 10.50
C GLU A 528 40.24 -30.89 10.00
N LYS A 529 40.98 -32.01 9.96
CA LYS A 529 40.43 -33.31 9.60
C LYS A 529 39.34 -33.75 10.58
N SER A 530 39.53 -33.51 11.87
CA SER A 530 38.56 -33.84 12.92
C SER A 530 37.28 -33.00 12.80
N LEU A 531 37.41 -31.69 12.61
CA LEU A 531 36.26 -30.78 12.39
C LEU A 531 35.42 -31.21 11.20
N ASN A 532 36.06 -31.56 10.08
CA ASN A 532 35.36 -32.06 8.89
C ASN A 532 34.59 -33.37 9.16
N LYS A 533 35.10 -34.27 10.02
CA LYS A 533 34.35 -35.47 10.43
C LYS A 533 33.18 -35.12 11.34
N LEU A 534 33.40 -34.29 12.36
CA LEU A 534 32.37 -33.88 13.32
C LEU A 534 31.21 -33.13 12.64
N GLU A 535 31.51 -32.34 11.62
CA GLU A 535 30.52 -31.63 10.79
C GLU A 535 29.69 -32.60 9.93
N ARG A 536 30.33 -33.64 9.37
CA ARG A 536 29.63 -34.72 8.63
C ARG A 536 28.67 -35.51 9.51
N GLU A 537 29.05 -35.79 10.75
CA GLU A 537 28.21 -36.48 11.75
C GLU A 537 27.13 -35.56 12.38
N MET A 538 27.06 -34.30 11.95
CA MET A 538 26.14 -33.28 12.48
C MET A 538 26.24 -33.14 14.00
N LEU A 539 27.46 -33.21 14.54
CA LEU A 539 27.74 -32.94 15.95
C LEU A 539 28.15 -31.49 16.18
N ILE A 540 28.63 -30.84 15.10
CA ILE A 540 29.02 -29.43 15.09
C ILE A 540 28.47 -28.77 13.82
N ALA A 541 28.27 -27.46 13.86
CA ALA A 541 27.98 -26.64 12.70
C ALA A 541 29.04 -25.54 12.55
N ARG A 542 29.28 -25.13 11.31
CA ARG A 542 30.13 -23.99 11.00
C ARG A 542 29.26 -22.74 10.82
N VAL A 543 29.46 -21.76 11.69
CA VAL A 543 28.81 -20.44 11.61
C VAL A 543 29.90 -19.41 11.37
N GLU A 544 29.87 -18.76 10.21
CA GLU A 544 30.95 -17.88 9.74
C GLU A 544 32.32 -18.61 9.67
N ASP A 545 33.27 -18.20 10.50
CA ASP A 545 34.61 -18.75 10.70
C ASP A 545 34.73 -19.60 11.98
N LYS A 546 33.61 -19.86 12.68
CA LYS A 546 33.56 -20.53 13.99
C LYS A 546 32.91 -21.90 13.89
N TYR A 547 33.37 -22.82 14.72
CA TYR A 547 32.79 -24.15 14.86
C TYR A 547 32.00 -24.23 16.16
N VAL A 548 30.73 -24.58 16.10
CA VAL A 548 29.83 -24.59 17.25
C VAL A 548 29.29 -26.00 17.45
N PHE A 549 29.39 -26.52 18.67
CA PHE A 549 28.78 -27.80 19.06
C PHE A 549 27.25 -27.73 18.94
N LEU A 550 26.58 -28.68 18.31
CA LEU A 550 25.11 -28.67 18.16
C LEU A 550 24.42 -29.39 19.33
N THR A 551 23.40 -28.77 19.92
CA THR A 551 22.52 -29.47 20.87
C THR A 551 21.60 -30.47 20.14
N ASN A 552 20.92 -31.37 20.87
CA ASN A 552 20.00 -32.32 20.25
C ASN A 552 18.85 -31.60 19.50
N GLU A 553 18.30 -30.55 20.09
CA GLU A 553 17.26 -29.71 19.48
C GLU A 553 17.78 -28.96 18.25
N GLU A 554 18.99 -28.42 18.31
CA GLU A 554 19.63 -27.78 17.16
C GLU A 554 19.93 -28.76 16.05
N LYS A 555 20.37 -29.97 16.39
CA LYS A 555 20.63 -31.03 15.42
C LYS A 555 19.34 -31.45 14.71
N GLU A 556 18.24 -31.54 15.44
CA GLU A 556 16.92 -31.80 14.85
C GLU A 556 16.53 -30.68 13.88
N ILE A 557 16.60 -29.42 14.31
CA ILE A 557 16.29 -28.25 13.46
C ILE A 557 17.22 -28.18 12.24
N GLU A 558 18.52 -28.40 12.38
CA GLU A 558 19.46 -28.31 11.26
C GLU A 558 19.24 -29.44 10.25
N ASN A 559 18.85 -30.62 10.73
CA ASN A 559 18.47 -31.73 9.87
C ASN A 559 17.12 -31.47 9.19
N GLU A 560 16.14 -30.88 9.89
CA GLU A 560 14.87 -30.44 9.30
C GLU A 560 15.12 -29.38 8.21
N ILE A 561 15.92 -28.35 8.47
CA ILE A 561 16.31 -27.30 7.50
C ILE A 561 16.94 -27.94 6.26
N ARG A 562 17.91 -28.85 6.43
CA ARG A 562 18.59 -29.51 5.29
C ARG A 562 17.64 -30.34 4.44
N ASN A 563 16.61 -30.95 5.05
CA ASN A 563 15.60 -31.75 4.38
C ASN A 563 14.43 -30.92 3.81
N VAL A 564 14.43 -29.60 3.98
CA VAL A 564 13.44 -28.74 3.31
C VAL A 564 13.70 -28.75 1.80
N GLU A 565 12.73 -29.29 1.05
CA GLU A 565 12.73 -29.19 -0.40
C GLU A 565 12.42 -27.75 -0.82
N VAL A 566 13.26 -27.19 -1.69
CA VAL A 566 13.12 -25.83 -2.20
C VAL A 566 13.01 -25.88 -3.72
N ASP A 567 11.97 -25.24 -4.25
CA ASP A 567 11.76 -25.14 -5.68
C ASP A 567 12.73 -24.14 -6.31
N PHE A 568 13.12 -24.42 -7.56
CA PHE A 568 13.96 -23.52 -8.37
C PHE A 568 13.43 -22.07 -8.43
N SER A 569 12.11 -21.90 -8.44
CA SER A 569 11.45 -20.58 -8.42
C SER A 569 11.77 -19.77 -7.16
N ALA A 570 11.83 -20.41 -5.99
CA ALA A 570 12.15 -19.75 -4.73
C ALA A 570 13.61 -19.30 -4.69
N ILE A 571 14.52 -20.15 -5.16
CA ILE A 571 15.95 -19.84 -5.30
C ILE A 571 16.14 -18.68 -6.27
N ASN A 572 15.50 -18.72 -7.44
CA ASN A 572 15.54 -17.64 -8.43
C ASN A 572 15.01 -16.33 -7.88
N LYS A 573 13.90 -16.35 -7.15
CA LYS A 573 13.34 -15.14 -6.55
C LYS A 573 14.30 -14.50 -5.54
N LYS A 574 14.97 -15.31 -4.71
CA LYS A 574 15.95 -14.82 -3.74
C LYS A 574 17.21 -14.28 -4.44
N LEU A 575 17.76 -15.01 -5.40
CA LEU A 575 18.89 -14.55 -6.21
C LEU A 575 18.58 -13.25 -6.95
N ALA A 576 17.38 -13.13 -7.53
CA ALA A 576 16.95 -11.92 -8.22
C ALA A 576 16.90 -10.71 -7.28
N SER A 577 16.38 -10.89 -6.07
CA SER A 577 16.38 -9.85 -5.03
C SER A 577 17.81 -9.39 -4.72
N ILE A 578 18.74 -10.33 -4.45
CA ILE A 578 20.11 -9.98 -4.08
C ILE A 578 20.85 -9.32 -5.25
N ILE A 579 20.76 -9.88 -6.45
CA ILE A 579 21.52 -9.39 -7.60
C ILE A 579 20.98 -8.03 -8.08
N PHE A 580 19.67 -7.90 -8.30
CA PHE A 580 19.11 -6.71 -8.91
C PHE A 580 18.72 -5.62 -7.91
N ASP A 581 18.18 -5.96 -6.74
CA ASP A 581 17.73 -4.96 -5.77
C ASP A 581 18.84 -4.55 -4.79
N ASP A 582 19.74 -5.48 -4.41
CA ASP A 582 20.84 -5.19 -3.48
C ASP A 582 22.16 -4.80 -4.15
N ILE A 583 22.63 -5.55 -5.15
CA ILE A 583 23.94 -5.32 -5.77
C ILE A 583 23.85 -4.24 -6.84
N LEU A 584 23.05 -4.48 -7.89
CA LEU A 584 22.97 -3.57 -9.04
C LEU A 584 22.19 -2.29 -8.75
N LYS A 585 21.10 -2.39 -7.96
CA LYS A 585 20.20 -1.32 -7.47
C LYS A 585 19.49 -0.48 -8.54
N ASN A 586 20.14 -0.23 -9.67
CA ASN A 586 19.68 0.62 -10.75
C ASN A 586 18.77 -0.18 -11.69
N ARG A 587 17.51 0.26 -11.78
CA ARG A 587 16.54 -0.25 -12.76
C ARG A 587 16.58 0.50 -14.09
N LYS A 588 17.33 1.60 -14.13
CA LYS A 588 17.50 2.48 -15.27
C LYS A 588 18.98 2.73 -15.50
N TYR A 589 19.38 2.78 -16.76
CA TYR A 589 20.72 3.18 -17.18
C TYR A 589 20.68 4.60 -17.74
N ARG A 590 21.45 5.52 -17.13
CA ARG A 590 21.58 6.90 -17.63
C ARG A 590 22.71 7.01 -18.64
N TYR A 591 22.38 7.23 -19.91
CA TYR A 591 23.37 7.35 -20.95
C TYR A 591 24.13 8.70 -20.85
N PRO A 592 25.48 8.71 -20.69
CA PRO A 592 26.22 9.93 -20.39
C PRO A 592 26.16 11.02 -21.46
N ALA A 593 26.06 10.66 -22.74
CA ALA A 593 26.17 11.62 -23.84
C ALA A 593 24.92 12.50 -24.03
N ASN A 594 23.72 11.98 -23.77
CA ASN A 594 22.46 12.75 -23.89
C ASN A 594 21.68 12.84 -22.56
N LYS A 595 22.24 12.31 -21.47
CA LYS A 595 21.65 12.28 -20.11
C LYS A 595 20.30 11.58 -20.00
N GLN A 596 19.90 10.77 -20.98
CA GLN A 596 18.65 10.02 -21.00
C GLN A 596 18.71 8.77 -20.14
N ASP A 597 17.62 8.49 -19.43
CA ASP A 597 17.43 7.26 -18.68
C ASP A 597 16.74 6.21 -19.56
N PHE A 598 17.36 5.03 -19.68
CA PHE A 598 16.80 3.86 -20.36
C PHE A 598 16.39 2.80 -19.33
N ASP A 599 15.14 2.35 -19.36
CA ASP A 599 14.67 1.29 -18.47
C ASP A 599 15.27 -0.07 -18.89
N ILE A 600 15.71 -0.86 -17.90
CA ILE A 600 16.33 -2.17 -18.11
C ILE A 600 15.30 -3.27 -17.83
N SER A 601 15.09 -4.16 -18.80
CA SER A 601 14.35 -5.42 -18.60
C SER A 601 15.27 -6.49 -18.06
N ARG A 602 14.94 -7.00 -16.87
CA ARG A 602 15.80 -7.89 -16.09
C ARG A 602 15.30 -9.33 -16.19
N PHE A 603 16.24 -10.23 -16.50
CA PHE A 603 16.02 -11.67 -16.48
C PHE A 603 17.07 -12.35 -15.62
N LEU A 604 16.64 -13.36 -14.89
CA LEU A 604 17.53 -14.28 -14.19
C LEU A 604 17.17 -15.70 -14.59
N ASN A 605 18.14 -16.47 -15.08
CA ASN A 605 17.95 -17.89 -15.41
C ASN A 605 16.72 -18.11 -16.32
N GLY A 606 16.59 -17.28 -17.36
CA GLY A 606 15.46 -17.32 -18.30
C GLY A 606 14.11 -16.77 -17.79
N HIS A 607 13.97 -16.45 -16.50
CA HIS A 607 12.73 -15.91 -15.94
C HIS A 607 12.72 -14.37 -15.95
N PRO A 608 11.66 -13.73 -16.50
CA PRO A 608 11.51 -12.28 -16.45
C PRO A 608 11.15 -11.82 -15.03
N LEU A 609 11.82 -10.77 -14.55
CA LEU A 609 11.53 -10.13 -13.26
C LEU A 609 10.62 -8.90 -13.41
N ASP A 610 10.65 -8.30 -14.59
CA ASP A 610 9.80 -7.19 -14.99
C ASP A 610 8.63 -7.74 -15.84
N GLY A 611 7.48 -7.06 -15.85
CA GLY A 611 6.25 -7.56 -16.49
C GLY A 611 6.37 -7.88 -17.98
N ALA A 612 5.26 -8.24 -18.62
CA ALA A 612 5.25 -8.78 -19.99
C ALA A 612 5.82 -7.88 -21.11
N MET A 613 5.98 -6.57 -20.87
CA MET A 613 6.56 -5.65 -21.85
C MET A 613 8.07 -5.53 -21.65
N LEU A 614 8.83 -5.92 -22.68
CA LEU A 614 10.28 -5.76 -22.73
C LEU A 614 10.64 -4.34 -23.18
N ASN A 615 11.60 -3.76 -22.47
CA ASN A 615 12.25 -2.51 -22.81
C ASN A 615 13.43 -2.78 -23.75
N ASP A 616 13.94 -1.72 -24.38
CA ASP A 616 15.00 -1.80 -25.38
C ASP A 616 16.36 -2.28 -24.82
N LEU A 617 16.58 -2.19 -23.50
CA LEU A 617 17.73 -2.76 -22.83
C LEU A 617 17.32 -4.03 -22.09
N VAL A 618 17.76 -5.19 -22.58
CA VAL A 618 17.48 -6.48 -21.95
C VAL A 618 18.76 -7.02 -21.32
N VAL A 619 18.77 -7.19 -20.00
CA VAL A 619 19.89 -7.78 -19.25
C VAL A 619 19.45 -9.14 -18.71
N LYS A 620 20.14 -10.19 -19.17
CA LYS A 620 19.94 -11.58 -18.75
C LYS A 620 21.14 -12.05 -17.95
N ILE A 621 20.89 -12.47 -16.73
CA ILE A 621 21.91 -13.05 -15.85
C ILE A 621 21.68 -14.55 -15.76
N LEU A 622 22.75 -15.32 -15.96
CA LEU A 622 22.73 -16.77 -15.95
C LEU A 622 23.63 -17.29 -14.83
N THR A 623 23.11 -18.20 -14.02
CA THR A 623 23.78 -18.82 -12.88
C THR A 623 23.88 -20.34 -13.06
N PRO A 624 24.82 -21.02 -12.39
CA PRO A 624 24.94 -22.49 -12.40
C PRO A 624 23.72 -23.26 -11.86
N LYS A 625 22.74 -22.58 -11.26
CA LYS A 625 21.47 -23.21 -10.87
C LYS A 625 20.54 -23.44 -12.04
N ASP A 626 20.75 -22.74 -13.17
CA ASP A 626 19.91 -22.90 -14.35
C ASP A 626 20.23 -24.20 -15.10
N PRO A 627 19.22 -25.01 -15.48
CA PRO A 627 19.45 -26.25 -16.24
C PRO A 627 20.15 -26.05 -17.59
N THR A 628 20.07 -24.86 -18.17
CA THR A 628 20.71 -24.52 -19.45
C THR A 628 22.09 -23.89 -19.28
N TYR A 629 22.61 -23.77 -18.06
CA TYR A 629 23.89 -23.12 -17.77
C TYR A 629 25.06 -23.66 -18.61
N ASP A 630 25.15 -24.99 -18.74
CA ASP A 630 26.22 -25.67 -19.48
C ASP A 630 26.14 -25.43 -21.01
N PHE A 631 24.96 -25.09 -21.53
CA PHE A 631 24.79 -24.76 -22.95
C PHE A 631 25.50 -23.46 -23.34
N TYR A 632 25.62 -22.52 -22.40
CA TYR A 632 26.24 -21.21 -22.61
C TYR A 632 27.72 -21.18 -22.17
N ASP A 633 28.39 -22.34 -22.18
CA ASP A 633 29.80 -22.43 -21.78
C ASP A 633 30.78 -21.87 -22.82
N ASN A 634 30.34 -21.76 -24.08
CA ASN A 634 31.18 -21.33 -25.19
C ASN A 634 30.63 -20.09 -25.92
N ASP A 635 31.55 -19.36 -26.57
CA ASP A 635 31.22 -18.21 -27.41
C ASP A 635 30.27 -18.59 -28.57
N ALA A 636 30.33 -19.83 -29.06
CA ALA A 636 29.53 -20.29 -30.19
C ALA A 636 28.01 -20.30 -29.91
N ALA A 637 27.60 -20.53 -28.66
CA ALA A 637 26.20 -20.45 -28.23
C ALA A 637 25.80 -19.03 -27.79
N CYS A 638 26.68 -18.31 -27.09
CA CYS A 638 26.37 -17.00 -26.53
C CYS A 638 26.22 -15.89 -27.60
N ARG A 639 27.02 -15.93 -28.67
CA ARG A 639 26.97 -14.91 -29.73
C ARG A 639 25.64 -14.89 -30.48
N PRO A 640 25.16 -15.98 -31.10
CA PRO A 640 23.87 -15.95 -31.81
C PRO A 640 22.69 -15.64 -30.87
N TYR A 641 22.75 -16.11 -29.62
CA TYR A 641 21.70 -15.84 -28.62
C TYR A 641 21.61 -14.35 -28.24
N THR A 642 22.75 -13.68 -28.06
CA THR A 642 22.77 -12.25 -27.71
C THR A 642 22.47 -11.33 -28.90
N SER A 643 22.60 -11.82 -30.14
CA SER A 643 22.23 -11.12 -31.37
C SER A 643 20.78 -11.33 -31.82
N GLU A 644 20.03 -12.24 -31.20
CA GLU A 644 18.67 -12.57 -31.65
C GLU A 644 17.69 -11.40 -31.43
N GLY A 645 16.88 -11.08 -32.45
CA GLY A 645 15.90 -9.99 -32.41
C GLY A 645 16.57 -8.61 -32.25
N ASP A 646 16.13 -7.85 -31.25
CA ASP A 646 16.76 -6.57 -30.86
C ASP A 646 18.06 -6.77 -30.05
N GLY A 647 18.48 -8.01 -29.80
CA GLY A 647 19.69 -8.32 -29.06
C GLY A 647 19.58 -8.05 -27.55
N CYS A 648 20.42 -8.72 -26.77
CA CYS A 648 20.43 -8.63 -25.31
C CYS A 648 21.84 -8.70 -24.74
N ILE A 649 21.96 -8.35 -23.46
CA ILE A 649 23.17 -8.49 -22.65
C ILE A 649 23.04 -9.80 -21.88
N LEU A 650 24.02 -10.68 -22.01
CA LEU A 650 24.12 -11.92 -21.25
C LEU A 650 25.32 -11.84 -20.29
N ILE A 651 25.07 -12.01 -18.99
CA ILE A 651 26.09 -12.07 -17.95
C ILE A 651 26.06 -13.46 -17.34
N ARG A 652 27.16 -14.20 -17.48
CA ARG A 652 27.29 -15.56 -16.95
C ARG A 652 28.20 -15.56 -15.72
N LEU A 653 27.62 -15.92 -14.58
CA LEU A 653 28.34 -16.03 -13.32
C LEU A 653 29.15 -17.34 -13.24
N PRO A 654 30.38 -17.32 -12.71
CA PRO A 654 31.21 -18.52 -12.60
C PRO A 654 30.67 -19.55 -11.58
N ALA A 655 31.10 -20.81 -11.76
CA ALA A 655 30.75 -21.91 -10.87
C ALA A 655 31.65 -21.94 -9.64
N ASP A 656 31.20 -21.36 -8.52
CA ASP A 656 31.79 -21.54 -7.20
C ASP A 656 30.90 -22.47 -6.34
N ALA A 657 31.37 -23.69 -6.09
CA ALA A 657 30.58 -24.72 -5.41
C ALA A 657 30.06 -24.26 -4.03
N ARG A 658 30.81 -23.41 -3.33
CA ARG A 658 30.47 -22.96 -1.98
C ARG A 658 29.32 -21.94 -2.00
N THR A 659 29.45 -20.89 -2.80
CA THR A 659 28.41 -19.85 -2.94
C THR A 659 27.07 -20.43 -3.38
N TRP A 660 27.10 -21.41 -4.28
CA TRP A 660 25.87 -22.06 -4.76
C TRP A 660 25.26 -23.06 -3.77
N THR A 661 26.02 -23.56 -2.80
CA THR A 661 25.46 -24.33 -1.66
C THR A 661 24.90 -23.39 -0.59
N ASP A 662 25.57 -22.26 -0.34
CA ASP A 662 25.14 -21.27 0.65
C ASP A 662 23.77 -20.64 0.29
N ILE A 663 23.48 -20.39 -1.00
CA ILE A 663 22.15 -19.91 -1.43
C ILE A 663 21.04 -20.94 -1.14
N ASP A 664 21.28 -22.23 -1.37
CA ASP A 664 20.28 -23.26 -1.09
C ASP A 664 19.93 -23.26 0.40
N LEU A 665 20.96 -23.22 1.25
CA LEU A 665 20.80 -23.18 2.70
C LEU A 665 20.07 -21.92 3.18
N VAL A 666 20.33 -20.76 2.57
CA VAL A 666 19.61 -19.52 2.88
C VAL A 666 18.12 -19.67 2.63
N VAL A 667 17.74 -20.18 1.44
CA VAL A 667 16.35 -20.31 1.04
C VAL A 667 15.65 -21.44 1.81
N GLN A 668 16.35 -22.55 2.08
CA GLN A 668 15.87 -23.63 2.94
C GLN A 668 15.54 -23.12 4.34
N THR A 669 16.44 -22.35 4.94
CA THR A 669 16.25 -21.77 6.27
C THR A 669 15.09 -20.77 6.27
N GLU A 670 14.96 -19.89 5.26
CA GLU A 670 13.83 -18.95 5.16
C GLU A 670 12.48 -19.66 5.02
N LYS A 671 12.43 -20.76 4.25
CA LYS A 671 11.21 -21.56 4.09
C LYS A 671 10.87 -22.26 5.41
N PHE A 672 11.85 -22.92 6.04
CA PHE A 672 11.70 -23.57 7.34
C PHE A 672 11.17 -22.62 8.43
N LEU A 673 11.77 -21.43 8.57
CA LEU A 673 11.38 -20.44 9.57
C LEU A 673 9.95 -19.91 9.35
N ARG A 674 9.54 -19.79 8.08
CA ARG A 674 8.20 -19.35 7.71
C ARG A 674 7.14 -20.41 8.00
N ASP A 675 7.44 -21.66 7.70
CA ASP A 675 6.51 -22.78 7.89
C ASP A 675 6.33 -23.11 9.38
N ASN A 676 7.37 -22.91 10.21
CA ASN A 676 7.35 -23.16 11.66
C ASN A 676 7.04 -21.93 12.52
N ALA A 677 6.73 -20.78 11.92
CA ALA A 677 6.43 -19.55 12.64
C ALA A 677 5.20 -19.72 13.56
N GLY A 678 5.40 -19.62 14.87
CA GLY A 678 4.34 -19.71 15.88
C GLY A 678 3.87 -21.12 16.26
N GLN A 679 4.42 -22.18 15.64
CA GLN A 679 4.04 -23.56 15.94
C GLN A 679 4.84 -24.19 17.09
N ARG A 680 6.05 -23.68 17.39
CA ARG A 680 6.97 -24.24 18.39
C ARG A 680 7.41 -23.20 19.43
N PRO A 681 6.55 -22.84 20.42
CA PRO A 681 6.85 -21.78 21.39
C PRO A 681 8.05 -22.12 22.29
N GLU A 682 8.28 -23.40 22.59
CA GLU A 682 9.43 -23.86 23.39
C GLU A 682 10.77 -23.62 22.67
N GLN A 683 10.78 -23.64 21.32
CA GLN A 683 11.97 -23.44 20.48
C GLN A 683 12.08 -22.01 19.90
N ALA A 684 11.25 -21.06 20.36
CA ALA A 684 11.17 -19.72 19.77
C ALA A 684 12.49 -18.94 19.82
N SER A 685 13.27 -19.08 20.90
CA SER A 685 14.60 -18.46 21.02
C SER A 685 15.57 -19.02 19.97
N LEU A 686 15.52 -20.33 19.73
CA LEU A 686 16.40 -21.00 18.78
C LEU A 686 16.04 -20.66 17.33
N LEU A 687 14.75 -20.60 17.00
CA LEU A 687 14.28 -20.15 15.68
C LEU A 687 14.68 -18.68 15.40
N SER A 688 14.62 -17.81 16.42
CA SER A 688 15.09 -16.43 16.31
C SER A 688 16.60 -16.33 16.07
N GLU A 689 17.38 -17.17 16.75
CA GLU A 689 18.82 -17.26 16.53
C GLU A 689 19.14 -17.75 15.11
N LYS A 690 18.45 -18.78 14.62
CA LYS A 690 18.56 -19.26 13.23
C LYS A 690 18.18 -18.19 12.20
N ALA A 691 17.16 -17.38 12.47
CA ALA A 691 16.81 -16.24 11.62
C ALA A 691 17.93 -15.19 11.56
N ARG A 692 18.57 -14.91 12.69
CA ARG A 692 19.73 -14.01 12.75
C ARG A 692 20.94 -14.57 12.01
N GLU A 693 21.26 -15.85 12.21
CA GLU A 693 22.32 -16.55 11.48
C GLU A 693 22.08 -16.49 9.97
N ASN A 694 20.83 -16.72 9.54
CA ASN A 694 20.48 -16.68 8.13
C ASN A 694 20.63 -15.29 7.53
N SER A 695 20.28 -14.25 8.29
CA SER A 695 20.47 -12.85 7.88
C SER A 695 21.95 -12.50 7.71
N VAL A 696 22.84 -13.07 8.52
CA VAL A 696 24.29 -12.91 8.37
C VAL A 696 24.81 -13.67 7.16
N ARG A 697 24.35 -14.93 6.96
CA ARG A 697 24.69 -15.74 5.79
C ARG A 697 24.31 -15.03 4.50
N GLU A 698 23.14 -14.41 4.44
CA GLU A 698 22.70 -13.61 3.30
C GLU A 698 23.61 -12.41 3.02
N LYS A 699 24.09 -11.71 4.05
CA LYS A 699 25.05 -10.60 3.88
C LYS A 699 26.39 -11.09 3.30
N MET A 700 26.89 -12.24 3.77
CA MET A 700 28.11 -12.84 3.23
C MET A 700 27.91 -13.31 1.79
N LEU A 701 26.76 -13.91 1.50
CA LEU A 701 26.37 -14.36 0.16
C LEU A 701 26.32 -13.19 -0.83
N ARG A 702 25.82 -12.02 -0.40
CA ARG A 702 25.87 -10.79 -1.20
C ARG A 702 27.29 -10.41 -1.60
N VAL A 703 28.24 -10.43 -0.66
CA VAL A 703 29.65 -10.10 -0.93
C VAL A 703 30.27 -11.11 -1.91
N GLN A 704 29.99 -12.40 -1.74
CA GLN A 704 30.44 -13.45 -2.66
C GLN A 704 29.86 -13.24 -4.06
N LEU A 705 28.55 -12.99 -4.18
CA LEU A 705 27.90 -12.71 -5.46
C LEU A 705 28.44 -11.45 -6.12
N GLU A 706 28.79 -10.41 -5.34
CA GLU A 706 29.44 -9.20 -5.86
C GLU A 706 30.79 -9.52 -6.52
N SER A 707 31.59 -10.39 -5.89
CA SER A 707 32.85 -10.89 -6.45
C SER A 707 32.62 -11.73 -7.71
N LEU A 708 31.62 -12.63 -7.71
CA LEU A 708 31.32 -13.47 -8.87
C LEU A 708 30.82 -12.64 -10.07
N ILE A 709 30.08 -11.55 -9.85
CA ILE A 709 29.66 -10.65 -10.94
C ILE A 709 30.87 -9.90 -11.50
N ALA A 710 31.83 -9.49 -10.64
CA ALA A 710 33.07 -8.86 -11.10
C ALA A 710 33.93 -9.82 -11.95
N GLU A 711 33.88 -11.12 -11.68
CA GLU A 711 34.57 -12.16 -12.43
C GLU A 711 33.79 -12.69 -13.64
N ALA A 712 32.50 -12.34 -13.77
CA ALA A 712 31.61 -12.87 -14.79
C ALA A 712 32.07 -12.58 -16.22
N ASP A 713 31.66 -13.45 -17.14
CA ASP A 713 31.82 -13.21 -18.57
C ASP A 713 30.56 -12.53 -19.13
N VAL A 714 30.76 -11.52 -19.99
CA VAL A 714 29.70 -10.65 -20.50
C VAL A 714 29.71 -10.66 -22.02
N TRP A 715 28.54 -10.91 -22.61
CA TRP A 715 28.29 -10.82 -24.04
C TRP A 715 27.18 -9.83 -24.32
N ALA A 716 27.28 -9.08 -25.41
CA ALA A 716 26.25 -8.17 -25.87
C ALA A 716 26.20 -8.16 -27.40
N ILE A 717 25.02 -8.36 -27.98
CA ILE A 717 24.74 -8.27 -29.43
C ILE A 717 25.77 -9.04 -30.28
N GLY A 718 26.14 -10.25 -29.87
CA GLY A 718 27.01 -11.12 -30.65
C GLY A 718 28.51 -10.98 -30.41
N GLU A 719 28.92 -10.07 -29.53
CA GLU A 719 30.33 -9.85 -29.19
C GLU A 719 30.57 -10.09 -27.69
N ARG A 720 31.76 -10.62 -27.35
CA ARG A 720 32.21 -10.74 -25.96
C ARG A 720 32.89 -9.45 -25.52
N LEU A 721 32.42 -8.84 -24.44
CA LEU A 721 32.97 -7.57 -23.96
C LEU A 721 34.25 -7.78 -23.13
N PRO A 722 35.29 -6.94 -23.29
CA PRO A 722 36.50 -7.01 -22.49
C PRO A 722 36.24 -6.55 -21.04
N LYS A 723 36.90 -7.20 -20.06
CA LYS A 723 36.81 -6.83 -18.64
C LYS A 723 37.59 -5.54 -18.37
N LYS A 724 36.93 -4.38 -18.46
CA LYS A 724 37.57 -3.07 -18.18
C LYS A 724 37.28 -2.52 -16.79
N SER A 725 36.29 -3.05 -16.09
CA SER A 725 35.81 -2.52 -14.82
C SER A 725 35.68 -3.61 -13.76
N SER A 726 35.84 -3.23 -12.48
CA SER A 726 35.86 -4.16 -11.35
C SER A 726 34.60 -4.13 -10.49
N THR A 727 33.68 -3.19 -10.71
CA THR A 727 32.43 -3.07 -9.92
C THR A 727 31.22 -3.56 -10.71
N PRO A 728 30.34 -4.39 -10.13
CA PRO A 728 29.19 -4.98 -10.83
C PRO A 728 28.30 -4.00 -11.61
N SER A 729 27.94 -2.86 -11.00
CA SER A 729 27.12 -1.85 -11.68
C SER A 729 27.81 -1.26 -12.91
N SER A 730 29.12 -1.03 -12.84
CA SER A 730 29.87 -0.46 -13.96
C SER A 730 30.02 -1.43 -15.15
N ILE A 731 30.07 -2.74 -14.87
CA ILE A 731 30.09 -3.79 -15.89
C ILE A 731 28.76 -3.78 -16.67
N VAL A 732 27.63 -3.71 -15.95
CA VAL A 732 26.30 -3.60 -16.56
C VAL A 732 26.17 -2.28 -17.33
N ASP A 733 26.64 -1.16 -16.77
CA ASP A 733 26.61 0.15 -17.41
C ASP A 733 27.43 0.19 -18.72
N GLU A 734 28.61 -0.44 -18.75
CA GLU A 734 29.43 -0.55 -19.97
C GLU A 734 28.75 -1.43 -21.02
N ALA A 735 28.13 -2.53 -20.62
CA ALA A 735 27.36 -3.37 -21.53
C ALA A 735 26.12 -2.64 -22.08
N CYS A 736 25.38 -1.92 -21.24
CA CYS A 736 24.26 -1.06 -21.66
C CYS A 736 24.71 0.04 -22.62
N ARG A 737 25.87 0.67 -22.36
CA ARG A 737 26.48 1.65 -23.27
C ARG A 737 26.77 1.04 -24.64
N TYR A 738 27.41 -0.12 -24.65
CA TYR A 738 27.73 -0.82 -25.89
C TYR A 738 26.48 -1.16 -26.68
N VAL A 739 25.41 -1.61 -26.02
CA VAL A 739 24.13 -1.86 -26.68
C VAL A 739 23.58 -0.58 -27.29
N ILE A 740 23.49 0.51 -26.51
CA ILE A 740 22.95 1.78 -26.99
C ILE A 740 23.70 2.31 -28.22
N GLU A 741 25.02 2.31 -28.16
CA GLU A 741 25.87 2.85 -29.24
C GLU A 741 25.79 2.04 -30.54
N ASN A 742 25.47 0.73 -30.46
CA ASN A 742 25.45 -0.16 -31.61
C ASN A 742 24.04 -0.51 -32.13
N THR A 743 22.98 -0.34 -31.34
CA THR A 743 21.60 -0.64 -31.78
C THR A 743 20.76 0.59 -32.09
N PHE A 744 21.05 1.74 -31.48
CA PHE A 744 20.32 2.98 -31.75
C PHE A 744 20.98 3.78 -32.87
N ALA A 745 20.85 3.27 -34.10
CA ALA A 745 21.50 3.85 -35.28
C ALA A 745 21.19 5.33 -35.51
N LYS A 746 20.01 5.81 -35.10
CA LYS A 746 19.54 7.20 -35.27
C LYS A 746 19.74 8.07 -34.03
N LEU A 747 20.38 7.56 -32.97
CA LEU A 747 20.68 8.33 -31.75
C LEU A 747 21.53 9.58 -32.03
N LYS A 748 22.52 9.46 -32.92
CA LYS A 748 23.45 10.54 -33.29
C LYS A 748 22.83 11.66 -34.13
N MET A 749 21.60 11.47 -34.64
CA MET A 749 20.87 12.50 -35.40
C MET A 749 20.41 13.67 -34.51
N LEU A 750 20.31 13.45 -33.21
CA LEU A 750 19.94 14.45 -32.23
C LEU A 750 21.18 14.98 -31.51
N ARG A 751 21.46 16.27 -31.68
CA ARG A 751 22.45 17.00 -30.88
C ARG A 751 21.74 17.64 -29.68
N PRO A 752 22.15 17.34 -28.43
CA PRO A 752 21.49 17.88 -27.25
C PRO A 752 21.57 19.41 -27.23
N PHE A 753 20.48 20.06 -26.84
CA PHE A 753 20.42 21.50 -26.67
C PHE A 753 21.11 21.90 -25.36
N ASN A 754 22.08 22.83 -25.45
CA ASN A 754 22.90 23.23 -24.31
C ASN A 754 22.24 24.28 -23.40
N GLY A 755 21.03 24.76 -23.73
CA GLY A 755 20.27 25.76 -22.96
C GLY A 755 19.15 25.16 -22.10
N ASP A 756 18.35 26.03 -21.48
CA ASP A 756 17.16 25.63 -20.73
C ASP A 756 16.01 25.29 -21.69
N ILE A 757 15.79 24.00 -21.89
CA ILE A 757 14.77 23.44 -22.80
C ILE A 757 13.37 23.90 -22.41
N ALA A 758 13.05 23.96 -21.11
CA ALA A 758 11.72 24.33 -20.64
C ALA A 758 11.42 25.81 -20.93
N ARG A 759 12.41 26.69 -20.71
CA ARG A 759 12.31 28.12 -21.04
C ARG A 759 12.16 28.35 -22.54
N GLU A 760 12.88 27.58 -23.36
CA GLU A 760 12.83 27.67 -24.82
C GLU A 760 11.46 27.20 -25.36
N ILE A 761 10.94 26.06 -24.88
CA ILE A 761 9.60 25.57 -25.25
C ILE A 761 8.53 26.60 -24.84
N HIS A 762 8.63 27.19 -23.64
CA HIS A 762 7.72 28.24 -23.20
C HIS A 762 7.75 29.44 -24.17
N ALA A 763 8.94 29.94 -24.52
CA ALA A 763 9.09 31.06 -25.44
C ALA A 763 8.54 30.76 -26.84
N LEU A 764 8.77 29.56 -27.38
CA LEU A 764 8.28 29.12 -28.69
C LEU A 764 6.76 29.01 -28.78
N LEU A 765 6.10 28.67 -27.66
CA LEU A 765 4.66 28.46 -27.60
C LEU A 765 3.86 29.71 -27.20
N THR A 766 4.45 30.66 -26.48
CA THR A 766 3.72 31.80 -25.87
C THR A 766 3.90 33.15 -26.56
N VAL A 767 5.04 33.39 -27.22
CA VAL A 767 5.34 34.69 -27.85
C VAL A 767 4.75 34.77 -29.26
N GLU A 768 4.01 35.85 -29.56
CA GLU A 768 3.27 36.03 -30.83
C GLU A 768 4.02 36.83 -31.90
N ASN A 769 4.93 37.73 -31.51
CA ASN A 769 5.68 38.58 -32.44
C ASN A 769 7.15 38.15 -32.54
N ASP A 770 7.64 37.92 -33.76
CA ASP A 770 9.05 37.57 -34.01
C ASP A 770 10.03 38.68 -33.59
N ALA A 771 9.58 39.94 -33.51
CA ALA A 771 10.40 41.09 -33.11
C ALA A 771 10.74 41.16 -31.61
N GLU A 772 10.00 40.44 -30.74
CA GLU A 772 10.26 40.40 -29.29
C GLU A 772 11.13 39.21 -28.86
N LEU A 773 11.44 38.29 -29.78
CA LEU A 773 12.42 37.23 -29.54
C LEU A 773 13.81 37.67 -30.00
N ASP A 774 14.53 38.34 -29.12
CA ASP A 774 16.00 38.39 -29.21
C ASP A 774 16.57 37.03 -28.75
N LEU A 775 16.29 35.98 -29.53
CA LEU A 775 16.99 34.70 -29.48
C LEU A 775 18.15 34.80 -30.48
N GLY A 776 19.22 35.48 -30.09
CA GLY A 776 20.41 35.68 -30.91
C GLY A 776 20.81 34.40 -31.64
N GLU A 777 21.01 34.49 -32.95
CA GLU A 777 21.52 33.49 -33.90
C GLU A 777 21.71 32.07 -33.33
N LEU A 778 20.62 31.40 -32.95
CA LEU A 778 20.65 29.98 -32.64
C LEU A 778 20.35 29.25 -33.94
N GLU A 779 21.43 28.80 -34.60
CA GLU A 779 21.40 27.78 -35.65
C GLU A 779 20.28 26.77 -35.36
N GLU A 780 19.50 26.41 -36.40
CA GLU A 780 18.50 25.33 -36.32
C GLU A 780 19.16 24.05 -35.80
N SER A 781 19.16 23.85 -34.48
CA SER A 781 19.73 22.64 -33.90
C SER A 781 18.83 21.47 -34.29
N ASN A 782 19.38 20.53 -35.07
CA ASN A 782 18.80 19.26 -35.53
C ASN A 782 17.74 19.33 -36.65
N PRO A 783 18.08 19.83 -37.86
CA PRO A 783 17.15 19.89 -38.99
C PRO A 783 16.72 18.49 -39.47
N ASP A 784 17.61 17.50 -39.41
CA ASP A 784 17.31 16.13 -39.81
C ASP A 784 16.38 15.43 -38.80
N ALA A 785 16.57 15.66 -37.50
CA ALA A 785 15.67 15.14 -36.47
C ALA A 785 14.27 15.78 -36.57
N MET A 786 14.19 17.09 -36.84
CA MET A 786 12.91 17.76 -37.11
C MET A 786 12.17 17.15 -38.31
N ARG A 787 12.89 16.88 -39.41
CA ARG A 787 12.32 16.25 -40.61
C ARG A 787 11.79 14.84 -40.31
N GLU A 788 12.49 14.08 -39.47
CA GLU A 788 12.07 12.72 -39.10
C GLU A 788 10.80 12.72 -38.23
N VAL A 789 10.73 13.60 -37.22
CA VAL A 789 9.52 13.79 -36.41
C VAL A 789 8.34 14.19 -37.28
N GLU A 790 8.56 15.16 -38.18
CA GLU A 790 7.52 15.62 -39.12
C GLU A 790 7.03 14.50 -40.03
N THR A 791 7.96 13.71 -40.59
CA THR A 791 7.66 12.61 -41.51
C THR A 791 6.86 11.52 -40.81
N TRP A 792 7.27 11.12 -39.60
CA TRP A 792 6.55 10.10 -38.83
C TRP A 792 5.14 10.53 -38.42
N VAL A 793 4.99 11.77 -37.92
CA VAL A 793 3.68 12.32 -37.55
C VAL A 793 2.79 12.43 -38.80
N SER A 794 3.34 12.93 -39.92
CA SER A 794 2.62 13.03 -41.19
C SER A 794 2.11 11.67 -41.68
N MET A 795 2.98 10.66 -41.72
CA MET A 795 2.62 9.31 -42.15
C MET A 795 1.49 8.72 -41.29
N ASN A 796 1.58 8.82 -39.96
CA ASN A 796 0.54 8.25 -39.09
C ASN A 796 -0.81 8.96 -39.26
N ILE A 797 -0.80 10.28 -39.44
CA ILE A 797 -2.01 11.06 -39.72
C ILE A 797 -2.61 10.68 -41.09
N GLU A 798 -1.76 10.46 -42.11
CA GLU A 798 -2.18 9.99 -43.44
C GLU A 798 -2.78 8.57 -43.40
N PHE A 799 -2.29 7.70 -42.51
CA PHE A 799 -2.88 6.37 -42.24
C PHE A 799 -4.11 6.39 -41.34
N ASN A 800 -4.76 7.55 -41.12
CA ASN A 800 -5.92 7.74 -40.24
C ASN A 800 -5.70 7.30 -38.78
N LYS A 801 -4.44 7.29 -38.30
CA LYS A 801 -4.15 7.01 -36.88
C LYS A 801 -4.10 8.32 -36.09
N PRO A 802 -4.86 8.45 -34.98
CA PRO A 802 -4.73 9.62 -34.12
C PRO A 802 -3.34 9.63 -33.47
N VAL A 803 -2.61 10.74 -33.60
CA VAL A 803 -1.27 10.90 -33.03
C VAL A 803 -1.35 11.83 -31.82
N TYR A 804 -1.11 11.28 -30.63
CA TYR A 804 -0.99 12.07 -29.40
C TYR A 804 0.47 12.40 -29.11
N LEU A 805 0.72 13.45 -28.32
CA LEU A 805 2.08 13.81 -27.90
C LEU A 805 2.78 12.62 -27.23
N ARG A 806 2.07 11.88 -26.37
CA ARG A 806 2.57 10.65 -25.75
C ARG A 806 3.09 9.62 -26.76
N ASP A 807 2.41 9.45 -27.90
CA ASP A 807 2.78 8.44 -28.89
C ASP A 807 4.06 8.83 -29.63
N ILE A 808 4.26 10.14 -29.89
CA ILE A 808 5.50 10.69 -30.44
C ILE A 808 6.65 10.44 -29.47
N LEU A 809 6.47 10.82 -28.20
CA LEU A 809 7.50 10.65 -27.16
C LEU A 809 7.89 9.17 -27.02
N ASN A 810 6.91 8.25 -26.99
CA ASN A 810 7.18 6.82 -26.91
C ASN A 810 7.88 6.25 -28.15
N HIS A 811 7.55 6.73 -29.36
CA HIS A 811 8.18 6.24 -30.59
C HIS A 811 9.65 6.66 -30.67
N PHE A 812 9.93 7.96 -30.44
CA PHE A 812 11.29 8.49 -30.53
C PHE A 812 12.15 8.17 -29.30
N ALA A 813 11.55 7.77 -28.17
CA ALA A 813 12.29 7.20 -27.05
C ALA A 813 12.81 5.77 -27.30
N ARG A 814 12.24 5.05 -28.29
CA ARG A 814 12.60 3.66 -28.59
C ARG A 814 13.61 3.53 -29.73
N ARG A 815 14.14 2.32 -29.93
CA ARG A 815 14.97 1.95 -31.09
C ARG A 815 14.21 2.24 -32.41
N PRO A 816 14.87 2.83 -33.42
CA PRO A 816 16.31 3.10 -33.53
C PRO A 816 16.78 4.48 -33.00
N TYR A 817 15.91 5.28 -32.37
CA TYR A 817 16.16 6.69 -32.02
C TYR A 817 16.76 6.89 -30.64
N GLY A 818 16.05 6.49 -29.59
CA GLY A 818 16.51 6.66 -28.20
C GLY A 818 16.73 8.12 -27.83
N TRP A 819 15.81 9.02 -28.18
CA TRP A 819 15.91 10.46 -27.95
C TRP A 819 15.27 10.88 -26.62
N PRO A 820 15.83 11.88 -25.89
CA PRO A 820 15.27 12.36 -24.63
C PRO A 820 13.90 13.02 -24.84
N GLU A 821 12.98 12.80 -23.90
CA GLU A 821 11.61 13.31 -23.97
C GLU A 821 11.54 14.84 -24.16
N GLU A 822 12.35 15.59 -23.39
CA GLU A 822 12.39 17.05 -23.44
C GLU A 822 12.91 17.59 -24.77
N GLU A 823 13.87 16.91 -25.39
CA GLU A 823 14.40 17.28 -26.71
C GLU A 823 13.35 17.03 -27.81
N VAL A 824 12.61 15.92 -27.72
CA VAL A 824 11.52 15.63 -28.67
C VAL A 824 10.40 16.67 -28.50
N LYS A 825 10.06 17.08 -27.28
CA LYS A 825 9.10 18.18 -27.03
C LYS A 825 9.57 19.48 -27.66
N LEU A 826 10.85 19.81 -27.56
CA LEU A 826 11.44 21.00 -28.19
C LEU A 826 11.30 20.95 -29.72
N LEU A 827 11.56 19.80 -30.35
CA LEU A 827 11.36 19.61 -31.79
C LEU A 827 9.89 19.80 -32.19
N VAL A 828 8.94 19.25 -31.41
CA VAL A 828 7.51 19.42 -31.66
C VAL A 828 7.08 20.88 -31.49
N ALA A 829 7.58 21.59 -30.48
CA ALA A 829 7.29 23.01 -30.26
C ALA A 829 7.81 23.89 -31.42
N ARG A 830 9.00 23.60 -31.94
CA ARG A 830 9.55 24.27 -33.14
C ARG A 830 8.70 24.01 -34.39
N LEU A 831 8.26 22.76 -34.61
CA LEU A 831 7.39 22.39 -35.74
C LEU A 831 6.00 23.05 -35.64
N ALA A 832 5.46 23.18 -34.44
CA ALA A 832 4.21 23.91 -34.19
C ALA A 832 4.36 25.42 -34.46
N ARG A 833 5.48 26.04 -34.05
CA ARG A 833 5.75 27.46 -34.36
C ARG A 833 5.88 27.71 -35.86
N LYS A 834 6.47 26.77 -36.61
CA LYS A 834 6.51 26.80 -38.09
C LYS A 834 5.15 26.55 -38.76
N GLY A 835 4.07 26.39 -37.99
CA GLY A 835 2.71 26.22 -38.50
C GLY A 835 2.48 24.87 -39.19
N LYS A 836 3.30 23.85 -38.91
CA LYS A 836 3.15 22.51 -39.49
C LYS A 836 2.14 21.64 -38.73
N PHE A 837 1.99 21.89 -37.42
CA PHE A 837 1.06 21.16 -36.56
C PHE A 837 0.18 22.10 -35.73
N SER A 838 -1.09 21.74 -35.57
CA SER A 838 -2.01 22.30 -34.57
C SER A 838 -2.30 21.29 -33.48
N PHE A 839 -2.83 21.76 -32.35
CA PHE A 839 -3.10 20.93 -31.18
C PHE A 839 -4.58 20.96 -30.80
N SER A 840 -5.11 19.81 -30.38
CA SER A 840 -6.46 19.73 -29.81
C SER A 840 -6.47 18.90 -28.52
N GLN A 841 -7.42 19.21 -27.64
CA GLN A 841 -7.70 18.45 -26.42
C GLN A 841 -9.19 18.11 -26.40
N GLN A 842 -9.54 16.84 -26.21
CA GLN A 842 -10.93 16.36 -26.24
C GLN A 842 -11.70 16.83 -27.50
N ASN A 843 -11.02 16.90 -28.66
CA ASN A 843 -11.52 17.40 -29.95
C ASN A 843 -11.80 18.91 -30.03
N ASN A 844 -11.45 19.71 -29.02
CA ASN A 844 -11.44 21.17 -29.11
C ASN A 844 -10.05 21.66 -29.50
N ASN A 845 -9.97 22.55 -30.49
CA ASN A 845 -8.71 23.17 -30.92
C ASN A 845 -8.19 24.10 -29.81
N ILE A 846 -6.89 24.03 -29.51
CA ILE A 846 -6.26 24.83 -28.45
C ILE A 846 -5.31 25.85 -29.07
N GLU A 847 -5.38 27.09 -28.60
CA GLU A 847 -4.42 28.12 -28.98
C GLU A 847 -3.02 27.82 -28.43
N ARG A 848 -1.99 28.12 -29.22
CA ARG A 848 -0.57 27.81 -28.93
C ARG A 848 -0.12 28.20 -27.51
N LYS A 849 -0.61 29.33 -26.98
CA LYS A 849 -0.32 29.82 -25.63
C LYS A 849 -0.75 28.86 -24.51
N GLN A 850 -1.90 28.22 -24.68
CA GLN A 850 -2.49 27.30 -23.69
C GLN A 850 -1.86 25.90 -23.76
N VAL A 851 -1.09 25.61 -24.82
CA VAL A 851 -0.43 24.32 -25.03
C VAL A 851 0.77 24.10 -24.08
N TRP A 852 1.38 25.18 -23.56
CA TRP A 852 2.50 25.08 -22.62
C TRP A 852 2.16 24.26 -21.36
N GLU A 853 1.01 24.52 -20.72
CA GLU A 853 0.59 23.79 -19.52
C GLU A 853 0.43 22.29 -19.77
N LEU A 854 0.06 21.91 -21.00
CA LEU A 854 -0.09 20.52 -21.44
C LEU A 854 1.26 19.88 -21.73
N PHE A 855 2.23 20.61 -22.28
CA PHE A 855 3.60 20.13 -22.47
C PHE A 855 4.33 19.88 -21.14
N ASN A 856 4.13 20.77 -20.17
CA ASN A 856 4.77 20.71 -18.86
C ASN A 856 4.19 19.58 -17.96
N ASN A 857 2.96 19.14 -18.20
CA ASN A 857 2.30 18.12 -17.38
C ASN A 857 2.28 16.74 -18.06
N SER A 858 3.18 15.84 -17.65
CA SER A 858 3.31 14.48 -18.22
C SER A 858 2.04 13.64 -18.18
N ARG A 859 1.14 13.86 -17.22
CA ARG A 859 -0.13 13.11 -17.14
C ARG A 859 -1.11 13.50 -18.24
N ARG A 860 -0.96 14.68 -18.83
CA ARG A 860 -1.87 15.24 -19.84
C ARG A 860 -1.34 15.09 -21.27
N HIS A 861 -0.17 14.48 -21.47
CA HIS A 861 0.39 14.23 -22.81
C HIS A 861 -0.47 13.30 -23.68
N SER A 862 -1.29 12.43 -23.06
CA SER A 862 -2.27 11.61 -23.78
C SER A 862 -3.54 12.37 -24.17
N GLU A 863 -3.76 13.56 -23.62
CA GLU A 863 -4.92 14.41 -23.94
C GLU A 863 -4.63 15.32 -25.14
N LEU A 864 -3.35 15.57 -25.43
CA LEU A 864 -2.90 16.49 -26.47
C LEU A 864 -2.70 15.76 -27.80
N ARG A 865 -3.61 15.97 -28.74
CA ARG A 865 -3.57 15.40 -30.08
C ARG A 865 -2.98 16.39 -31.08
N LEU A 866 -2.05 15.93 -31.91
CA LEU A 866 -1.47 16.71 -32.99
C LEU A 866 -2.25 16.50 -34.28
N HIS A 867 -2.51 17.58 -34.99
CA HIS A 867 -3.06 17.56 -36.35
C HIS A 867 -2.07 18.21 -37.30
N LYS A 868 -1.83 17.56 -38.44
CA LYS A 868 -1.04 18.14 -39.54
C LYS A 868 -1.89 19.25 -40.14
N ILE A 869 -1.38 20.48 -40.11
CA ILE A 869 -1.99 21.57 -40.86
C ILE A 869 -1.61 21.32 -42.31
N ARG A 870 -2.54 20.72 -43.07
CA ARG A 870 -2.37 20.57 -44.51
C ARG A 870 -2.52 21.97 -45.11
N ARG A 871 -1.50 22.43 -45.82
CA ARG A 871 -1.53 23.66 -46.61
C ARG A 871 -1.30 23.27 -48.05
N HIS A 872 -1.99 23.95 -48.95
CA HIS A 872 -1.76 23.81 -50.37
C HIS A 872 -0.43 24.47 -50.75
N ASP A 873 0.32 23.81 -51.62
CA ASP A 873 1.50 24.40 -52.23
C ASP A 873 1.06 25.59 -53.11
N GLU A 874 1.95 26.54 -53.38
CA GLU A 874 1.63 27.70 -54.24
C GLU A 874 1.10 27.29 -55.63
N SER A 875 1.53 26.14 -56.14
CA SER A 875 1.03 25.58 -57.41
C SER A 875 -0.43 25.10 -57.33
N GLN A 876 -0.83 24.53 -56.21
CA GLN A 876 -2.17 24.01 -55.98
C GLN A 876 -3.16 25.16 -55.73
N ILE A 877 -2.74 26.19 -54.98
CA ILE A 877 -3.53 27.42 -54.77
C ILE A 877 -3.81 28.10 -56.12
N ARG A 878 -2.79 28.23 -56.99
CA ARG A 878 -2.97 28.79 -58.34
C ARG A 878 -3.92 27.97 -59.19
N LYS A 879 -3.84 26.64 -59.13
CA LYS A 879 -4.73 25.74 -59.88
C LYS A 879 -6.18 25.88 -59.39
N ALA A 880 -6.41 25.89 -58.08
CA ALA A 880 -7.74 26.09 -57.50
C ALA A 880 -8.33 27.46 -57.87
N ALA A 881 -7.52 28.52 -57.84
CA ALA A 881 -7.92 29.86 -58.29
C ALA A 881 -8.30 29.89 -59.78
N GLN A 882 -7.54 29.21 -60.64
CA GLN A 882 -7.87 29.09 -62.08
C GLN A 882 -9.19 28.36 -62.30
N THR A 883 -9.38 27.23 -61.63
CA THR A 883 -10.62 26.46 -61.74
C THR A 883 -11.84 27.26 -61.26
N MET A 884 -11.70 28.00 -60.16
CA MET A 884 -12.77 28.88 -59.68
C MET A 884 -13.02 30.07 -60.61
N ALA A 885 -11.99 30.57 -61.30
CA ALA A 885 -12.17 31.60 -62.31
C ALA A 885 -12.97 31.10 -63.52
N GLU A 886 -12.79 29.83 -63.92
CA GLU A 886 -13.58 29.18 -64.96
C GLU A 886 -15.03 28.94 -64.52
N ILE A 887 -15.23 28.36 -63.33
CA ILE A 887 -16.56 28.09 -62.76
C ILE A 887 -17.35 29.39 -62.56
N ALA A 888 -16.75 30.40 -61.94
CA ALA A 888 -17.45 31.62 -61.60
C ALA A 888 -17.43 32.70 -62.70
N GLN A 889 -16.72 32.44 -63.80
CA GLN A 889 -16.50 33.37 -64.91
C GLN A 889 -16.02 34.78 -64.45
N GLN A 890 -15.18 34.83 -63.41
CA GLN A 890 -14.65 36.07 -62.82
C GLN A 890 -13.19 35.89 -62.37
N PRO A 891 -12.37 36.96 -62.25
CA PRO A 891 -10.95 36.81 -61.94
C PRO A 891 -10.68 36.44 -60.47
N PHE A 892 -9.88 35.40 -60.26
CA PHE A 892 -9.27 35.04 -58.96
C PHE A 892 -7.75 35.25 -59.05
N SER A 893 -7.17 36.03 -58.12
CA SER A 893 -5.75 36.43 -58.15
C SER A 893 -5.00 36.21 -56.83
N GLU A 894 -5.68 35.63 -55.85
CA GLU A 894 -5.20 35.37 -54.51
C GLU A 894 -4.10 34.30 -54.52
N ARG A 895 -2.99 34.57 -53.81
CA ARG A 895 -1.84 33.66 -53.70
C ARG A 895 -1.72 32.99 -52.34
N GLU A 896 -2.55 33.41 -51.40
CA GLU A 896 -2.61 32.88 -50.04
C GLU A 896 -3.91 32.10 -49.82
N GLU A 897 -3.81 30.94 -49.17
CA GLU A 897 -4.92 30.01 -48.93
C GLU A 897 -6.12 30.68 -48.22
N PRO A 898 -5.95 31.46 -47.14
CA PRO A 898 -7.09 32.07 -46.45
C PRO A 898 -7.82 33.11 -47.31
N ALA A 899 -7.06 33.91 -48.08
CA ALA A 899 -7.63 34.93 -48.96
C ALA A 899 -8.45 34.30 -50.10
N LEU A 900 -7.95 33.19 -50.68
CA LEU A 900 -8.69 32.45 -51.71
C LEU A 900 -9.98 31.84 -51.16
N VAL A 901 -9.93 31.22 -49.97
CA VAL A 901 -11.12 30.62 -49.33
C VAL A 901 -12.19 31.66 -49.03
N GLU A 902 -11.82 32.82 -48.52
CA GLU A 902 -12.78 33.89 -48.24
C GLU A 902 -13.49 34.34 -49.52
N HIS A 903 -12.75 34.53 -50.61
CA HIS A 903 -13.32 34.89 -51.91
C HIS A 903 -14.26 33.79 -52.44
N ILE A 904 -13.88 32.51 -52.37
CA ILE A 904 -14.75 31.39 -52.78
C ILE A 904 -16.05 31.37 -51.97
N ARG A 905 -15.96 31.53 -50.64
CA ARG A 905 -17.14 31.56 -49.76
C ARG A 905 -18.08 32.70 -50.11
N GLN A 906 -17.54 33.88 -50.44
CA GLN A 906 -18.35 35.03 -50.84
C GLN A 906 -19.17 34.70 -52.10
N VAL A 907 -18.52 34.19 -53.15
CA VAL A 907 -19.15 33.87 -54.44
C VAL A 907 -20.26 32.84 -54.30
N PHE A 908 -20.00 31.74 -53.58
CA PHE A 908 -21.02 30.71 -53.37
C PHE A 908 -22.15 31.15 -52.45
N ASN A 909 -21.90 32.05 -51.50
CA ASN A 909 -22.97 32.65 -50.71
C ASN A 909 -23.87 33.54 -51.58
N ASP A 910 -23.30 34.33 -52.49
CA ASP A 910 -24.08 35.15 -53.42
C ASP A 910 -24.95 34.27 -54.33
N TRP A 911 -24.37 33.19 -54.89
CA TRP A 911 -25.12 32.22 -55.70
C TRP A 911 -26.25 31.55 -54.90
N LYS A 912 -25.97 31.16 -53.66
CA LYS A 912 -26.96 30.58 -52.76
C LYS A 912 -28.09 31.57 -52.46
N GLN A 913 -27.80 32.85 -52.25
CA GLN A 913 -28.83 33.87 -52.05
C GLN A 913 -29.72 34.01 -53.29
N GLU A 914 -29.14 34.06 -54.50
CA GLU A 914 -29.90 34.12 -55.75
C GLU A 914 -30.81 32.89 -55.94
N LEU A 915 -30.28 31.69 -55.71
CA LEU A 915 -31.06 30.45 -55.81
C LEU A 915 -32.20 30.39 -54.79
N ASN A 916 -32.02 30.91 -53.57
CA ASN A 916 -33.12 30.99 -52.60
C ASN A 916 -34.23 31.94 -53.07
N VAL A 917 -33.90 33.04 -53.76
CA VAL A 917 -34.90 33.92 -54.39
C VAL A 917 -35.61 33.21 -55.53
N PHE A 918 -34.89 32.44 -56.36
CA PHE A 918 -35.49 31.66 -57.44
C PHE A 918 -36.37 30.53 -56.91
N LYS A 919 -35.95 29.86 -55.83
CA LYS A 919 -36.74 28.83 -55.14
C LYS A 919 -38.08 29.37 -54.68
N ALA A 920 -38.10 30.55 -54.04
CA ALA A 920 -39.35 31.19 -53.62
C ALA A 920 -40.28 31.51 -54.82
N LYS A 921 -39.73 31.84 -55.98
CA LYS A 921 -40.49 32.01 -57.22
C LYS A 921 -40.93 30.68 -57.83
N ALA A 922 -40.14 29.62 -57.72
CA ALA A 922 -40.40 28.29 -58.24
C ALA A 922 -41.53 27.57 -57.47
N GLU A 923 -41.63 27.79 -56.16
CA GLU A 923 -42.66 27.19 -55.30
C GLU A 923 -44.11 27.60 -55.67
N GLY A 924 -44.27 28.73 -56.38
CA GLY A 924 -45.55 29.21 -56.87
C GLY A 924 -45.89 28.76 -58.30
N GLY A 925 -46.51 27.58 -58.46
CA GLY A 925 -47.03 27.09 -59.75
C GLY A 925 -46.11 26.13 -60.50
N ASN A 926 -46.41 25.82 -61.76
CA ASN A 926 -45.64 24.90 -62.60
C ASN A 926 -44.48 25.65 -63.29
N ASN A 927 -43.46 26.03 -62.50
CA ASN A 927 -42.28 26.74 -63.00
C ASN A 927 -41.10 25.77 -63.17
N PRO A 928 -40.39 25.82 -64.32
CA PRO A 928 -39.24 24.95 -64.61
C PRO A 928 -38.02 25.33 -63.76
N GLY A 929 -37.08 24.39 -63.59
CA GLY A 929 -35.83 24.66 -62.87
C GLY A 929 -35.81 24.28 -61.39
N LYS A 930 -36.86 23.64 -60.86
CA LYS A 930 -36.97 23.33 -59.42
C LYS A 930 -35.91 22.33 -58.96
N ASP A 931 -35.67 21.28 -59.74
CA ASP A 931 -34.74 20.21 -59.38
C ASP A 931 -33.29 20.72 -59.49
N GLU A 932 -33.01 21.57 -60.45
CA GLU A 932 -31.73 22.27 -60.68
C GLU A 932 -31.44 23.28 -59.57
N ILE A 933 -32.45 24.02 -59.10
CA ILE A 933 -32.31 24.93 -57.93
C ILE A 933 -32.06 24.13 -56.65
N GLU A 934 -32.79 23.03 -56.42
CA GLU A 934 -32.62 22.21 -55.22
C GLU A 934 -31.28 21.48 -55.21
N SER A 935 -30.86 20.91 -56.34
CA SER A 935 -29.56 20.25 -56.48
C SER A 935 -28.41 21.25 -56.34
N GLY A 936 -28.51 22.42 -56.97
CA GLY A 936 -27.55 23.52 -56.80
C GLY A 936 -27.43 23.99 -55.35
N LEU A 937 -28.56 24.20 -54.66
CA LEU A 937 -28.55 24.55 -53.24
C LEU A 937 -27.95 23.44 -52.38
N ARG A 938 -28.18 22.16 -52.69
CA ARG A 938 -27.54 21.03 -51.98
C ARG A 938 -26.03 21.03 -52.22
N LEU A 939 -25.58 21.22 -53.46
CA LEU A 939 -24.16 21.28 -53.82
C LEU A 939 -23.46 22.44 -53.10
N LEU A 940 -23.99 23.66 -53.19
CA LEU A 940 -23.41 24.84 -52.54
C LEU A 940 -23.42 24.73 -51.01
N ASN A 941 -24.48 24.20 -50.40
CA ASN A 941 -24.52 23.98 -48.95
C ASN A 941 -23.51 22.91 -48.51
N SER A 942 -23.32 21.85 -49.30
CA SER A 942 -22.30 20.83 -49.05
C SER A 942 -20.91 21.46 -48.99
N ILE A 943 -20.57 22.32 -49.95
CA ILE A 943 -19.26 22.99 -49.99
C ILE A 943 -19.12 24.02 -48.86
N LEU A 944 -20.11 24.90 -48.67
CA LEU A 944 -20.06 25.96 -47.65
C LEU A 944 -20.07 25.44 -46.21
N SER A 945 -20.52 24.21 -45.98
CA SER A 945 -20.51 23.56 -44.67
C SER A 945 -19.12 23.15 -44.18
N GLU A 946 -18.14 23.06 -45.07
CA GLU A 946 -16.75 22.82 -44.69
C GLU A 946 -16.21 24.03 -43.95
N LYS A 947 -15.61 23.81 -42.78
CA LYS A 947 -15.05 24.87 -41.93
C LYS A 947 -13.55 25.07 -42.11
N GLU A 948 -12.84 24.04 -42.58
CA GLU A 948 -11.41 24.10 -42.79
C GLU A 948 -11.07 24.60 -44.20
N ASP A 949 -10.14 25.55 -44.28
CA ASP A 949 -9.70 26.18 -45.53
C ASP A 949 -9.18 25.15 -46.53
N PHE A 950 -8.37 24.20 -46.05
CA PHE A 950 -7.84 23.12 -46.87
C PHE A 950 -8.95 22.22 -47.45
N ALA A 951 -9.90 21.79 -46.61
CA ALA A 951 -10.98 20.90 -47.02
C ALA A 951 -11.92 21.57 -48.03
N LEU A 952 -12.15 22.88 -47.89
CA LEU A 952 -12.98 23.64 -48.82
C LEU A 952 -12.36 23.67 -50.22
N ILE A 953 -11.05 23.94 -50.34
CA ILE A 953 -10.35 23.95 -51.63
C ILE A 953 -10.33 22.56 -52.27
N GLU A 954 -10.06 21.50 -51.50
CA GLU A 954 -10.10 20.12 -52.01
C GLU A 954 -11.50 19.72 -52.50
N LYS A 955 -12.54 20.12 -51.78
CA LYS A 955 -13.93 19.82 -52.16
C LYS A 955 -14.34 20.55 -53.44
N VAL A 956 -13.96 21.82 -53.57
CA VAL A 956 -14.11 22.58 -54.82
C VAL A 956 -13.34 21.93 -55.97
N THR A 957 -12.11 21.47 -55.73
CA THR A 957 -11.24 20.89 -56.76
C THR A 957 -11.63 19.46 -57.17
N SER A 958 -12.34 18.73 -56.31
CA SER A 958 -12.88 17.40 -56.61
C SER A 958 -14.26 17.44 -57.26
N GLN A 959 -15.09 18.44 -56.94
CA GLN A 959 -16.43 18.63 -57.50
C GLN A 959 -16.45 19.59 -58.70
N VAL A 960 -15.32 19.76 -59.39
CA VAL A 960 -15.17 20.72 -60.51
C VAL A 960 -16.20 20.47 -61.61
N ASN A 961 -16.39 19.22 -62.03
CA ASN A 961 -17.35 18.90 -63.08
C ASN A 961 -18.78 19.23 -62.65
N GLU A 962 -19.16 18.86 -61.43
CA GLU A 962 -20.49 19.17 -60.88
C GLU A 962 -20.72 20.68 -60.75
N LEU A 963 -19.67 21.45 -60.40
CA LEU A 963 -19.73 22.91 -60.30
C LEU A 963 -19.77 23.60 -61.67
N LEU A 964 -19.10 23.05 -62.68
CA LEU A 964 -19.17 23.53 -64.06
C LEU A 964 -20.54 23.25 -64.66
N ASP A 965 -21.04 22.01 -64.54
CA ASP A 965 -22.39 21.63 -64.98
C ASP A 965 -23.44 22.52 -64.30
N PHE A 966 -23.32 22.71 -62.98
CA PHE A 966 -24.20 23.61 -62.24
C PHE A 966 -24.06 25.07 -62.66
N SER A 967 -22.88 25.53 -63.06
CA SER A 967 -22.70 26.89 -63.55
C SER A 967 -23.47 27.13 -64.85
N GLU A 968 -23.47 26.17 -65.77
CA GLU A 968 -24.26 26.24 -67.00
C GLU A 968 -25.77 26.21 -66.70
N ASP A 969 -26.22 25.33 -65.82
CA ASP A 969 -27.61 25.26 -65.36
C ASP A 969 -28.03 26.56 -64.68
N ARG A 970 -27.16 27.13 -63.83
CA ARG A 970 -27.40 28.41 -63.16
C ARG A 970 -27.56 29.54 -64.16
N GLU A 971 -26.80 29.59 -65.26
CA GLU A 971 -26.97 30.62 -66.28
C GLU A 971 -28.37 30.56 -66.90
N ASN A 972 -28.84 29.36 -67.25
CA ASN A 972 -30.20 29.14 -67.75
C ASN A 972 -31.27 29.59 -66.73
N LEU A 973 -31.08 29.26 -65.44
CA LEU A 973 -31.97 29.67 -64.36
C LEU A 973 -31.98 31.19 -64.15
N VAL A 974 -30.81 31.83 -64.16
CA VAL A 974 -30.67 33.28 -64.01
C VAL A 974 -31.36 33.98 -65.17
N ASP A 975 -31.13 33.55 -66.41
CA ASP A 975 -31.77 34.13 -67.59
C ASP A 975 -33.30 33.92 -67.57
N PHE A 976 -33.76 32.74 -67.16
CA PHE A 976 -35.18 32.47 -66.99
C PHE A 976 -35.81 33.36 -65.92
N TYR A 977 -35.37 33.25 -64.66
CA TYR A 977 -36.01 33.92 -63.51
C TYR A 977 -35.82 35.44 -63.46
N ARG A 978 -34.78 35.97 -64.14
CA ARG A 978 -34.57 37.43 -64.25
C ARG A 978 -35.18 38.03 -65.51
N LYS A 979 -35.03 37.42 -66.68
CA LYS A 979 -35.42 38.04 -67.97
C LYS A 979 -36.72 37.50 -68.54
N GLN A 980 -37.01 36.21 -68.40
CA GLN A 980 -38.07 35.53 -69.16
C GLN A 980 -39.24 35.01 -68.31
N PHE A 981 -39.15 35.11 -66.98
CA PHE A 981 -40.18 34.66 -66.04
C PHE A 981 -41.54 35.31 -66.28
N ALA A 982 -41.55 36.60 -66.64
CA ALA A 982 -42.79 37.31 -66.98
C ALA A 982 -43.50 36.69 -68.20
N THR A 983 -42.76 36.18 -69.19
CA THR A 983 -43.31 35.49 -70.37
C THR A 983 -43.91 34.14 -69.99
N TRP A 984 -43.26 33.41 -69.09
CA TRP A 984 -43.78 32.15 -68.53
C TRP A 984 -45.06 32.37 -67.71
N GLN A 985 -45.11 33.43 -66.90
CA GLN A 985 -46.33 33.81 -66.17
C GLN A 985 -47.48 34.16 -67.13
N LYS A 986 -47.20 34.83 -68.26
CA LYS A 986 -48.20 35.08 -69.31
C LYS A 986 -48.75 33.78 -69.92
N LEU A 987 -47.89 32.79 -70.16
CA LEU A 987 -48.31 31.45 -70.61
C LEU A 987 -49.25 30.78 -69.61
N GLY A 988 -48.85 30.73 -68.34
CA GLY A 988 -49.67 30.15 -67.28
C GLY A 988 -51.01 30.86 -67.11
N ALA A 989 -51.03 32.19 -67.20
CA ALA A 989 -52.26 32.99 -67.14
C ALA A 989 -53.16 32.78 -68.36
N ALA A 990 -52.59 32.64 -69.55
CA ALA A 990 -53.35 32.39 -70.78
C ALA A 990 -53.99 30.99 -70.77
N LEU A 991 -53.22 29.94 -70.45
CA LEU A 991 -53.70 28.56 -70.38
C LEU A 991 -54.72 28.33 -69.26
N ASN A 992 -54.53 28.93 -68.08
CA ASN A 992 -55.43 28.73 -66.94
C ASN A 992 -56.56 29.76 -66.83
N GLY A 993 -56.53 30.83 -67.64
CA GLY A 993 -57.53 31.88 -67.66
C GLY A 993 -58.51 31.74 -68.83
N SER A 994 -58.47 32.69 -69.77
CA SER A 994 -59.46 32.84 -70.85
C SER A 994 -59.50 31.69 -71.84
N PHE A 995 -58.41 30.93 -72.00
CA PHE A 995 -58.42 29.73 -72.84
C PHE A 995 -59.10 28.55 -72.16
N LYS A 996 -59.00 28.44 -70.84
CA LYS A 996 -59.65 27.36 -70.07
C LYS A 996 -61.16 27.51 -70.06
N SER A 997 -61.67 28.73 -69.85
CA SER A 997 -63.12 28.99 -69.87
C SER A 997 -63.75 28.68 -71.23
N ASN A 998 -63.00 28.91 -72.31
CA ASN A 998 -63.50 28.75 -73.69
C ASN A 998 -62.95 27.49 -74.38
N ARG A 999 -62.34 26.57 -73.62
CA ARG A 999 -61.61 25.41 -74.15
C ARG A 999 -62.46 24.55 -75.08
N SER A 1000 -63.70 24.27 -74.70
CA SER A 1000 -64.62 23.45 -75.50
C SER A 1000 -65.01 24.07 -76.85
N ALA A 1001 -64.88 25.40 -76.99
CA ALA A 1001 -65.06 26.11 -78.25
C ALA A 1001 -63.76 26.16 -79.06
N LEU A 1002 -62.63 26.43 -78.39
CA LEU A 1002 -61.30 26.45 -79.00
C LEU A 1002 -60.88 25.08 -79.55
N GLU A 1003 -61.29 23.98 -78.89
CA GLU A 1003 -61.01 22.61 -79.34
C GLU A 1003 -61.72 22.23 -80.65
N LYS A 1004 -62.70 23.02 -81.09
CA LYS A 1004 -63.42 22.81 -82.36
C LYS A 1004 -62.76 23.56 -83.53
N ASP A 1005 -61.85 24.50 -83.25
CA ASP A 1005 -61.10 25.24 -84.27
C ASP A 1005 -59.73 24.60 -84.51
N ALA A 1006 -59.44 24.24 -85.77
CA ALA A 1006 -58.24 23.49 -86.14
C ALA A 1006 -56.92 24.26 -85.91
N VAL A 1007 -56.97 25.60 -85.95
CA VAL A 1007 -55.79 26.46 -85.75
C VAL A 1007 -55.52 26.63 -84.26
N ALA A 1008 -56.57 26.89 -83.47
CA ALA A 1008 -56.46 27.01 -82.03
C ALA A 1008 -56.03 25.70 -81.36
N VAL A 1009 -56.52 24.54 -81.80
CA VAL A 1009 -56.12 23.22 -81.26
C VAL A 1009 -54.61 22.99 -81.40
N LYS A 1010 -54.04 23.26 -82.58
CA LYS A 1010 -52.61 23.06 -82.82
C LYS A 1010 -51.77 24.00 -81.95
N ALA A 1011 -52.11 25.28 -81.92
CA ALA A 1011 -51.38 26.27 -81.12
C ALA A 1011 -51.53 26.03 -79.61
N LEU A 1012 -52.71 25.61 -79.14
CA LEU A 1012 -52.94 25.19 -77.75
C LEU A 1012 -52.12 23.95 -77.39
N GLY A 1013 -52.10 22.94 -78.25
CA GLY A 1013 -51.30 21.73 -78.04
C GLY A 1013 -49.80 22.04 -77.92
N GLU A 1014 -49.28 22.95 -78.75
CA GLU A 1014 -47.89 23.40 -78.63
C GLU A 1014 -47.63 24.20 -77.34
N LEU A 1015 -48.54 25.10 -76.94
CA LEU A 1015 -48.43 25.84 -75.68
C LEU A 1015 -48.48 24.93 -74.46
N GLU A 1016 -49.34 23.90 -74.47
CA GLU A 1016 -49.45 22.90 -73.40
C GLU A 1016 -48.21 22.01 -73.32
N ASN A 1017 -47.65 21.61 -74.47
CA ASN A 1017 -46.40 20.87 -74.52
C ASN A 1017 -45.25 21.71 -73.94
N ILE A 1018 -45.14 22.98 -74.31
CA ILE A 1018 -44.12 23.89 -73.75
C ILE A 1018 -44.34 24.05 -72.24
N TRP A 1019 -45.57 24.18 -71.76
CA TRP A 1019 -45.89 24.30 -70.32
C TRP A 1019 -45.54 23.06 -69.50
N GLN A 1020 -45.58 21.86 -70.11
CA GLN A 1020 -45.25 20.59 -69.45
C GLN A 1020 -43.77 20.20 -69.58
N MET A 1021 -42.98 20.90 -70.42
CA MET A 1021 -41.56 20.62 -70.57
C MET A 1021 -40.79 20.96 -69.28
N PRO A 1022 -39.92 20.06 -68.78
CA PRO A 1022 -39.05 20.35 -67.65
C PRO A 1022 -38.00 21.43 -67.97
N GLU A 1023 -37.50 21.45 -69.21
CA GLU A 1023 -36.51 22.44 -69.70
C GLU A 1023 -37.03 23.26 -70.90
N PRO A 1024 -37.92 24.25 -70.70
CA PRO A 1024 -38.54 24.98 -71.80
C PRO A 1024 -37.66 26.11 -72.36
N TYR A 1025 -36.45 26.32 -71.85
CA TYR A 1025 -35.61 27.52 -72.06
C TYR A 1025 -35.43 27.92 -73.53
N LYS A 1026 -35.28 26.95 -74.44
CA LYS A 1026 -35.10 27.18 -75.90
C LYS A 1026 -36.40 27.51 -76.64
N HIS A 1027 -37.56 27.27 -76.03
CA HIS A 1027 -38.89 27.41 -76.63
C HIS A 1027 -39.65 28.65 -76.15
N LEU A 1028 -39.10 29.39 -75.17
CA LEU A 1028 -39.75 30.55 -74.57
C LEU A 1028 -40.03 31.68 -75.55
N ASN A 1029 -39.26 31.79 -76.64
CA ASN A 1029 -39.49 32.76 -77.71
C ASN A 1029 -40.74 32.47 -78.56
N ARG A 1030 -41.22 31.21 -78.58
CA ARG A 1030 -42.42 30.80 -79.33
C ARG A 1030 -43.72 31.02 -78.57
N ILE A 1031 -43.64 31.26 -77.26
CA ILE A 1031 -44.81 31.43 -76.38
C ILE A 1031 -45.66 32.62 -76.80
N THR A 1032 -45.07 33.81 -76.92
CA THR A 1032 -45.84 35.04 -77.21
C THR A 1032 -46.60 34.97 -78.54
N PRO A 1033 -45.98 34.55 -79.67
CA PRO A 1033 -46.71 34.39 -80.93
C PRO A 1033 -47.85 33.36 -80.88
N LEU A 1034 -47.65 32.23 -80.20
CA LEU A 1034 -48.66 31.18 -80.08
C LEU A 1034 -49.83 31.63 -79.20
N ILE A 1035 -49.58 32.39 -78.12
CA ILE A 1035 -50.65 32.97 -77.28
C ILE A 1035 -51.49 33.95 -78.10
N GLU A 1036 -50.87 34.83 -78.88
CA GLU A 1036 -51.58 35.79 -79.74
C GLU A 1036 -52.46 35.08 -80.77
N GLN A 1037 -51.97 33.99 -81.36
CA GLN A 1037 -52.73 33.18 -82.31
C GLN A 1037 -54.00 32.58 -81.69
N VAL A 1038 -53.89 31.99 -80.49
CA VAL A 1038 -55.06 31.44 -79.77
C VAL A 1038 -55.97 32.55 -79.26
N GLN A 1039 -55.43 33.68 -78.80
CA GLN A 1039 -56.22 34.84 -78.37
C GLN A 1039 -57.08 35.41 -79.50
N ASN A 1040 -56.55 35.51 -80.71
CA ASN A 1040 -57.29 36.00 -81.87
C ASN A 1040 -58.48 35.09 -82.19
N VAL A 1041 -58.28 33.77 -82.20
CA VAL A 1041 -59.37 32.81 -82.42
C VAL A 1041 -60.37 32.85 -81.26
N ASN A 1042 -59.90 32.94 -80.01
CA ASN A 1042 -60.76 33.03 -78.84
C ASN A 1042 -61.64 34.28 -78.87
N HIS A 1043 -61.07 35.43 -79.23
CA HIS A 1043 -61.81 36.68 -79.34
C HIS A 1043 -62.89 36.59 -80.41
N GLN A 1044 -62.58 36.03 -81.58
CA GLN A 1044 -63.57 35.81 -82.64
C GLN A 1044 -64.73 34.92 -82.17
N LEU A 1045 -64.45 33.81 -81.48
CA LEU A 1045 -65.49 32.91 -80.97
C LEU A 1045 -66.34 33.56 -79.86
N VAL A 1046 -65.71 34.30 -78.94
CA VAL A 1046 -66.40 35.03 -77.89
C VAL A 1046 -67.34 36.08 -78.48
N GLU A 1047 -66.90 36.87 -79.45
CA GLU A 1047 -67.75 37.89 -80.09
C GLU A 1047 -68.93 37.26 -80.84
N GLN A 1048 -68.72 36.15 -81.56
CA GLN A 1048 -69.82 35.41 -82.22
C GLN A 1048 -70.87 34.94 -81.22
N HIS A 1049 -70.45 34.31 -80.12
CA HIS A 1049 -71.37 33.84 -79.07
C HIS A 1049 -72.03 34.99 -78.32
N ARG A 1050 -71.31 36.09 -78.06
CA ARG A 1050 -71.82 37.30 -77.41
C ARG A 1050 -72.90 37.94 -78.26
N GLN A 1051 -72.67 38.14 -79.55
CA GLN A 1051 -73.65 38.73 -80.45
C GLN A 1051 -74.95 37.91 -80.47
N HIS A 1052 -74.84 36.58 -80.63
CA HIS A 1052 -75.99 35.69 -80.61
C HIS A 1052 -76.75 35.69 -79.27
N ALA A 1053 -76.04 35.73 -78.14
CA ALA A 1053 -76.66 35.78 -76.82
C ALA A 1053 -77.35 37.13 -76.56
N LEU A 1054 -76.71 38.25 -76.89
CA LEU A 1054 -77.27 39.59 -76.72
C LEU A 1054 -78.53 39.78 -77.56
N GLU A 1055 -78.55 39.34 -78.82
CA GLU A 1055 -79.76 39.38 -79.67
C GLU A 1055 -80.95 38.68 -79.01
N ARG A 1056 -80.72 37.51 -78.38
CA ARG A 1056 -81.77 36.76 -77.68
C ARG A 1056 -82.18 37.38 -76.35
N ILE A 1057 -81.22 37.93 -75.60
CA ILE A 1057 -81.49 38.64 -74.34
C ILE A 1057 -82.32 39.90 -74.63
N ASP A 1058 -81.95 40.67 -75.65
CA ASP A 1058 -82.64 41.88 -76.06
C ASP A 1058 -84.06 41.60 -76.54
N ALA A 1059 -84.26 40.54 -77.33
CA ALA A 1059 -85.61 40.09 -77.71
C ALA A 1059 -86.51 39.81 -76.50
N ARG A 1060 -85.97 39.18 -75.44
CA ARG A 1060 -86.73 38.85 -74.21
C ARG A 1060 -87.00 40.07 -73.34
N ILE A 1061 -86.05 40.99 -73.25
CA ILE A 1061 -86.23 42.27 -72.53
C ILE A 1061 -87.35 43.08 -73.19
N GLU A 1062 -87.35 43.16 -74.52
CA GLU A 1062 -88.36 43.92 -75.26
C GLU A 1062 -89.74 43.29 -75.11
N GLU A 1063 -89.84 41.96 -75.16
CA GLU A 1063 -91.10 41.26 -74.92
C GLU A 1063 -91.66 41.51 -73.50
N SER A 1064 -90.83 41.42 -72.45
CA SER A 1064 -91.26 41.74 -71.08
C SER A 1064 -91.64 43.22 -70.92
N ARG A 1065 -90.93 44.13 -71.60
CA ARG A 1065 -91.24 45.57 -71.62
C ARG A 1065 -92.60 45.84 -72.25
N GLN A 1066 -92.90 45.22 -73.40
CA GLN A 1066 -94.19 45.35 -74.06
C GLN A 1066 -95.32 44.82 -73.17
N ARG A 1067 -95.11 43.70 -72.45
CA ARG A 1067 -96.11 43.15 -71.51
C ARG A 1067 -96.37 44.09 -70.33
N LEU A 1068 -95.35 44.74 -69.79
CA LEU A 1068 -95.50 45.73 -68.72
C LEU A 1068 -96.29 46.97 -69.20
N GLN A 1069 -96.12 47.38 -70.45
CA GLN A 1069 -96.88 48.47 -71.06
C GLN A 1069 -98.34 48.09 -71.27
N GLU A 1070 -98.63 46.91 -71.83
CA GLU A 1070 -99.99 46.37 -71.95
C GLU A 1070 -100.69 46.27 -70.58
N ALA A 1071 -99.95 45.97 -69.52
CA ALA A 1071 -100.47 45.84 -68.16
C ALA A 1071 -100.58 47.17 -67.38
N HIS A 1072 -100.20 48.31 -67.99
CA HIS A 1072 -100.12 49.62 -67.34
C HIS A 1072 -99.40 49.58 -65.98
N ALA A 1073 -98.28 48.84 -65.91
CA ALA A 1073 -97.51 48.65 -64.68
C ALA A 1073 -96.87 49.95 -64.16
N THR A 1074 -96.78 50.07 -62.82
CA THR A 1074 -96.08 51.21 -62.17
C THR A 1074 -94.59 51.21 -62.52
N SER A 1075 -93.96 52.39 -62.40
CA SER A 1075 -92.51 52.55 -62.61
C SER A 1075 -91.67 51.65 -61.70
N GLU A 1076 -92.12 51.40 -60.47
CA GLU A 1076 -91.47 50.46 -59.54
C GLU A 1076 -91.49 49.02 -60.06
N LEU A 1077 -92.65 48.54 -60.53
CA LEU A 1077 -92.78 47.18 -61.07
C LEU A 1077 -91.97 47.01 -62.35
N GLN A 1078 -92.02 48.00 -63.25
CA GLN A 1078 -91.20 48.01 -64.47
C GLN A 1078 -89.71 47.89 -64.16
N ASN A 1079 -89.20 48.66 -63.18
CA ASN A 1079 -87.82 48.56 -62.75
C ASN A 1079 -87.50 47.20 -62.12
N SER A 1080 -88.36 46.67 -61.26
CA SER A 1080 -88.13 45.37 -60.60
C SER A 1080 -88.01 44.19 -61.57
N VAL A 1081 -88.63 44.31 -62.75
CA VAL A 1081 -88.64 43.28 -63.79
C VAL A 1081 -87.51 43.49 -64.80
N LEU A 1082 -87.36 44.71 -65.32
CA LEU A 1082 -86.42 44.98 -66.41
C LEU A 1082 -84.98 45.15 -65.93
N LEU A 1083 -84.75 45.70 -64.72
CA LEU A 1083 -83.40 45.96 -64.23
C LEU A 1083 -82.56 44.67 -64.07
N PRO A 1084 -83.08 43.55 -63.52
CA PRO A 1084 -82.34 42.29 -63.47
C PRO A 1084 -81.95 41.78 -64.87
N MET A 1085 -82.87 41.82 -65.84
CA MET A 1085 -82.60 41.37 -67.21
C MET A 1085 -81.58 42.27 -67.92
N GLN A 1086 -81.64 43.58 -67.71
CA GLN A 1086 -80.64 44.53 -68.22
C GLN A 1086 -79.26 44.34 -67.57
N LYS A 1087 -79.21 43.95 -66.28
CA LYS A 1087 -77.95 43.58 -65.61
C LYS A 1087 -77.37 42.31 -66.23
N ALA A 1088 -78.18 41.28 -66.48
CA ALA A 1088 -77.74 40.07 -67.17
C ALA A 1088 -77.19 40.38 -68.57
N ARG A 1089 -77.88 41.23 -69.34
CA ARG A 1089 -77.38 41.75 -70.62
C ARG A 1089 -76.00 42.42 -70.50
N LYS A 1090 -75.84 43.34 -69.54
CA LYS A 1090 -74.55 44.02 -69.31
C LYS A 1090 -73.44 43.05 -68.90
N ARG A 1091 -73.77 42.00 -68.13
CA ARG A 1091 -72.80 40.96 -67.77
C ARG A 1091 -72.38 40.13 -68.99
N ALA A 1092 -73.33 39.74 -69.85
CA ALA A 1092 -73.06 39.05 -71.10
C ALA A 1092 -72.22 39.91 -72.08
N GLU A 1093 -72.45 41.23 -72.12
CA GLU A 1093 -71.72 42.17 -72.98
C GLU A 1093 -70.24 42.32 -72.60
N VAL A 1094 -69.92 42.25 -71.30
CA VAL A 1094 -68.54 42.42 -70.80
C VAL A 1094 -67.83 41.06 -70.61
N SER A 1095 -68.57 39.96 -70.45
CA SER A 1095 -67.97 38.65 -70.23
C SER A 1095 -67.15 38.20 -71.44
N GLN A 1096 -65.97 37.65 -71.16
CA GLN A 1096 -65.08 37.02 -72.14
C GLN A 1096 -65.16 35.48 -72.11
N SER A 1097 -66.06 34.95 -71.28
CA SER A 1097 -66.27 33.51 -71.11
C SER A 1097 -67.53 33.08 -71.86
N ILE A 1098 -67.38 32.23 -72.87
CA ILE A 1098 -68.50 31.68 -73.66
C ILE A 1098 -69.51 30.96 -72.74
N PRO A 1099 -69.10 30.12 -71.76
CA PRO A 1099 -70.03 29.53 -70.81
C PRO A 1099 -70.81 30.56 -69.97
N GLU A 1100 -70.17 31.64 -69.51
CA GLU A 1100 -70.88 32.69 -68.76
C GLU A 1100 -71.87 33.45 -69.64
N ILE A 1101 -71.49 33.80 -70.88
CA ILE A 1101 -72.39 34.42 -71.85
C ILE A 1101 -73.63 33.54 -72.07
N LEU A 1102 -73.45 32.22 -72.22
CA LEU A 1102 -74.55 31.28 -72.37
C LEU A 1102 -75.38 31.12 -71.09
N ALA A 1103 -74.75 31.17 -69.92
CA ALA A 1103 -75.43 31.12 -68.63
C ALA A 1103 -76.30 32.37 -68.41
N GLU A 1104 -75.80 33.56 -68.74
CA GLU A 1104 -76.57 34.82 -68.68
C GLU A 1104 -77.75 34.82 -69.67
N GLN A 1105 -77.55 34.21 -70.85
CA GLN A 1105 -78.64 33.97 -71.80
C GLN A 1105 -79.73 33.09 -71.17
N GLN A 1106 -79.37 32.02 -70.45
CA GLN A 1106 -80.32 31.15 -69.73
C GLN A 1106 -80.95 31.82 -68.50
N GLU A 1107 -80.17 32.56 -67.71
CA GLU A 1107 -80.64 33.33 -66.56
C GLU A 1107 -81.70 34.34 -67.01
N THR A 1108 -81.48 35.01 -68.14
CA THR A 1108 -82.47 35.91 -68.74
C THR A 1108 -83.77 35.17 -69.07
N MET A 1109 -83.74 33.90 -69.48
CA MET A 1109 -84.96 33.10 -69.68
C MET A 1109 -85.70 32.86 -68.36
N ALA A 1110 -84.96 32.55 -67.28
CA ALA A 1110 -85.53 32.36 -65.95
C ALA A 1110 -86.12 33.65 -65.39
N LEU A 1111 -85.40 34.78 -65.54
CA LEU A 1111 -85.86 36.12 -65.15
C LEU A 1111 -87.12 36.53 -65.94
N GLN A 1112 -87.22 36.16 -67.21
CA GLN A 1112 -88.44 36.39 -67.99
C GLN A 1112 -89.64 35.63 -67.41
N THR A 1113 -89.41 34.40 -66.93
CA THR A 1113 -90.45 33.59 -66.28
C THR A 1113 -90.90 34.22 -64.96
N ASP A 1114 -89.96 34.73 -64.15
CA ASP A 1114 -90.28 35.44 -62.91
C ASP A 1114 -90.99 36.77 -63.16
N ALA A 1115 -90.56 37.49 -64.21
CA ALA A 1115 -91.22 38.70 -64.69
C ALA A 1115 -92.69 38.46 -64.99
N GLU A 1116 -93.01 37.38 -65.71
CA GLU A 1116 -94.40 37.03 -66.02
C GLU A 1116 -95.23 36.73 -64.77
N LYS A 1117 -94.64 36.07 -63.76
CA LYS A 1117 -95.33 35.83 -62.48
C LYS A 1117 -95.66 37.14 -61.76
N LYS A 1118 -94.71 38.07 -61.68
CA LYS A 1118 -94.90 39.38 -61.07
C LYS A 1118 -95.92 40.23 -61.83
N ILE A 1119 -95.86 40.22 -63.16
CA ILE A 1119 -96.85 40.89 -64.01
C ILE A 1119 -98.24 40.29 -63.78
N ASN A 1120 -98.37 38.96 -63.67
CA ASN A 1120 -99.65 38.32 -63.37
C ASN A 1120 -100.17 38.70 -61.98
N GLN A 1121 -99.33 38.69 -60.94
CA GLN A 1121 -99.74 39.13 -59.59
C GLN A 1121 -100.25 40.57 -59.59
N TRP A 1122 -99.60 41.45 -60.35
CA TRP A 1122 -100.07 42.82 -60.53
C TRP A 1122 -101.43 42.88 -61.25
N ILE A 1123 -101.62 42.06 -62.29
CA ILE A 1123 -102.91 41.93 -62.96
C ILE A 1123 -103.98 41.40 -61.99
N ASP A 1124 -103.64 40.50 -61.06
CA ASP A 1124 -104.55 39.99 -60.02
C ASP A 1124 -104.95 41.07 -59.02
N GLU A 1125 -103.99 41.89 -58.60
CA GLU A 1125 -104.26 43.04 -57.74
C GLU A 1125 -105.12 44.08 -58.44
N LEU A 1126 -104.91 44.33 -59.73
CA LEU A 1126 -105.77 45.18 -60.54
C LEU A 1126 -107.19 44.59 -60.64
N ARG A 1127 -107.33 43.28 -60.89
CA ARG A 1127 -108.64 42.59 -60.88
C ARG A 1127 -109.33 42.72 -59.51
N LYS A 1128 -108.61 42.46 -58.41
CA LYS A 1128 -109.15 42.60 -57.04
C LYS A 1128 -109.53 44.04 -56.69
N LYS A 1129 -108.73 45.03 -57.09
CA LYS A 1129 -109.06 46.45 -56.89
C LYS A 1129 -110.29 46.84 -57.71
N GLN A 1130 -110.42 46.32 -58.92
CA GLN A 1130 -111.59 46.57 -59.77
C GLN A 1130 -112.85 45.87 -59.21
N GLU A 1131 -112.73 44.64 -58.70
CA GLU A 1131 -113.81 43.94 -57.99
C GLU A 1131 -114.19 44.63 -56.68
N ALA A 1132 -113.22 45.13 -55.91
CA ALA A 1132 -113.45 45.89 -54.70
C ALA A 1132 -114.09 47.26 -55.00
N GLN A 1133 -113.73 47.92 -56.11
CA GLN A 1133 -114.42 49.12 -56.60
C GLN A 1133 -115.84 48.80 -57.06
N LEU A 1134 -116.07 47.66 -57.70
CA LEU A 1134 -117.41 47.17 -58.04
C LEU A 1134 -118.25 46.86 -56.78
N ARG A 1135 -117.64 46.25 -55.76
CA ARG A 1135 -118.28 45.98 -54.46
C ARG A 1135 -118.56 47.28 -53.69
N ALA A 1136 -117.61 48.20 -53.64
CA ALA A 1136 -117.78 49.53 -53.02
C ALA A 1136 -118.81 50.37 -53.78
N ALA A 1137 -118.88 50.31 -55.11
CA ALA A 1137 -119.93 50.93 -55.90
C ALA A 1137 -121.30 50.31 -55.62
N ASN A 1138 -121.38 48.99 -55.42
CA ASN A 1138 -122.60 48.29 -55.05
C ASN A 1138 -123.00 48.51 -53.57
N GLU A 1139 -122.03 48.67 -52.66
CA GLU A 1139 -122.24 49.01 -51.24
C GLU A 1139 -122.60 50.49 -51.06
N ALA A 1140 -122.02 51.41 -51.83
CA ALA A 1140 -122.48 52.80 -51.93
C ALA A 1140 -123.91 52.87 -52.47
N LYS A 1141 -124.27 51.98 -53.40
CA LYS A 1141 -125.65 51.81 -53.86
C LYS A 1141 -126.60 51.30 -52.77
N ARG A 1142 -126.09 50.53 -51.79
CA ARG A 1142 -126.85 50.11 -50.59
C ARG A 1142 -126.87 51.17 -49.47
N ALA A 1143 -125.80 51.95 -49.29
CA ALA A 1143 -125.73 53.03 -48.30
C ALA A 1143 -126.57 54.25 -48.68
N ALA A 1144 -126.87 54.43 -49.98
CA ALA A 1144 -127.86 55.38 -50.47
C ALA A 1144 -129.32 55.01 -50.15
N GLU A 1145 -129.56 54.04 -49.26
CA GLU A 1145 -130.87 53.76 -48.67
C GLU A 1145 -131.24 54.68 -47.49
N SER A 1146 -130.43 55.66 -47.08
CA SER A 1146 -130.69 56.41 -45.82
C SER A 1146 -131.09 57.89 -45.91
N GLN A 1147 -131.02 58.57 -47.06
CA GLN A 1147 -131.52 59.95 -47.17
C GLN A 1147 -132.18 60.20 -48.53
N GLN A 1148 -133.41 60.72 -48.48
CA GLN A 1148 -134.16 61.16 -49.66
C GLN A 1148 -133.43 62.31 -50.35
N THR A 1149 -132.70 61.99 -51.40
CA THR A 1149 -132.47 62.87 -52.56
C THR A 1149 -132.19 61.96 -53.75
N TYR A 1150 -133.23 61.74 -54.55
CA TYR A 1150 -133.16 60.90 -55.74
C TYR A 1150 -132.40 61.63 -56.84
N VAL A 1151 -131.09 61.36 -57.02
CA VAL A 1151 -130.48 61.40 -58.35
C VAL A 1151 -129.48 60.25 -58.53
N VAL A 1152 -129.94 59.35 -59.38
CA VAL A 1152 -129.29 58.34 -60.22
C VAL A 1152 -127.78 58.53 -60.42
N VAL A 1153 -127.03 57.55 -59.90
CA VAL A 1153 -125.59 57.32 -60.04
C VAL A 1153 -125.22 56.93 -61.48
N GLU A 1154 -124.28 57.66 -62.09
CA GLU A 1154 -123.62 57.24 -63.34
C GLU A 1154 -122.87 55.91 -63.15
N LYS A 1155 -123.12 54.93 -64.02
CA LYS A 1155 -122.38 53.66 -64.04
C LYS A 1155 -120.92 53.95 -64.44
N PRO A 1156 -119.92 53.51 -63.66
CA PRO A 1156 -118.52 53.68 -64.04
C PRO A 1156 -118.19 52.85 -65.29
N VAL A 1157 -117.50 53.46 -66.25
CA VAL A 1157 -116.88 52.79 -67.39
C VAL A 1157 -115.68 52.00 -66.87
N ILE A 1158 -115.78 50.68 -66.90
CA ILE A 1158 -114.73 49.77 -66.42
C ILE A 1158 -113.75 49.53 -67.58
N GLN A 1159 -112.48 49.92 -67.41
CA GLN A 1159 -111.41 49.66 -68.39
C GLN A 1159 -111.16 48.15 -68.52
N PRO A 1160 -110.97 47.62 -69.75
CA PRO A 1160 -110.73 46.20 -69.98
C PRO A 1160 -109.44 45.76 -69.30
N VAL A 1161 -109.54 44.71 -68.48
CA VAL A 1161 -108.40 44.20 -67.72
C VAL A 1161 -107.43 43.47 -68.65
N PRO A 1162 -106.12 43.71 -68.54
CA PRO A 1162 -105.11 42.97 -69.28
C PRO A 1162 -105.12 41.47 -68.98
N LYS A 1163 -104.79 40.66 -69.99
CA LYS A 1163 -104.79 39.18 -69.92
C LYS A 1163 -103.56 38.67 -69.17
N LYS A 1164 -103.75 37.77 -68.20
CA LYS A 1164 -102.63 37.07 -67.53
C LYS A 1164 -101.93 36.15 -68.53
N THR A 1165 -100.65 35.84 -68.31
CA THR A 1165 -99.96 34.77 -69.07
C THR A 1165 -99.83 33.52 -68.20
N HIS A 1166 -100.57 32.46 -68.52
CA HIS A 1166 -100.36 31.14 -67.93
C HIS A 1166 -99.17 30.45 -68.59
N LEU A 1167 -98.21 30.06 -67.77
CA LEU A 1167 -97.06 29.26 -68.19
C LEU A 1167 -97.47 27.80 -68.17
N VAL A 1168 -97.49 27.17 -69.34
CA VAL A 1168 -97.84 25.76 -69.48
C VAL A 1168 -96.61 25.02 -69.96
N ASN A 1169 -96.02 24.23 -69.07
CA ASN A 1169 -94.94 23.34 -69.43
C ASN A 1169 -95.54 22.09 -70.07
N VAL A 1170 -95.35 21.99 -71.37
CA VAL A 1170 -96.02 21.00 -72.23
C VAL A 1170 -95.69 19.58 -71.81
N ALA A 1171 -94.41 19.32 -71.54
CA ALA A 1171 -93.94 18.01 -71.11
C ALA A 1171 -94.51 17.63 -69.74
N SER A 1172 -94.57 18.58 -68.79
CA SER A 1172 -95.11 18.31 -67.45
C SER A 1172 -96.61 18.01 -67.45
N GLU A 1173 -97.39 18.73 -68.25
CA GLU A 1173 -98.84 18.53 -68.34
C GLU A 1173 -99.16 17.21 -69.07
N MET A 1174 -98.41 16.88 -70.12
CA MET A 1174 -98.53 15.57 -70.76
C MET A 1174 -98.16 14.42 -69.79
N ARG A 1175 -97.10 14.58 -68.98
CA ARG A 1175 -96.69 13.58 -67.98
C ARG A 1175 -97.71 13.37 -66.88
N LYS A 1176 -98.39 14.42 -66.41
CA LYS A 1176 -99.42 14.31 -65.34
C LYS A 1176 -100.56 13.36 -65.72
N ALA A 1177 -100.91 13.29 -67.00
CA ALA A 1177 -102.01 12.46 -67.49
C ALA A 1177 -101.69 10.97 -67.54
N THR A 1178 -100.42 10.62 -67.77
CA THR A 1178 -99.97 9.24 -68.03
C THR A 1178 -99.08 8.67 -66.93
N GLY A 1179 -98.60 9.51 -66.00
CA GLY A 1179 -97.84 9.11 -64.82
C GLY A 1179 -96.40 8.67 -65.10
N GLY A 1180 -95.93 8.78 -66.35
CA GLY A 1180 -94.60 8.33 -66.78
C GLY A 1180 -93.96 9.29 -67.78
N GLU A 1181 -92.63 9.22 -67.92
CA GLU A 1181 -91.87 10.05 -68.88
C GLU A 1181 -91.94 9.52 -70.32
N VAL A 1182 -92.41 8.29 -70.53
CA VAL A 1182 -92.48 7.60 -71.82
C VAL A 1182 -93.92 7.20 -72.12
N LEU A 1183 -94.35 7.43 -73.36
CA LEU A 1183 -95.68 7.06 -73.87
C LEU A 1183 -95.51 5.84 -74.78
N GLU A 1184 -96.05 4.69 -74.37
CA GLU A 1184 -95.85 3.41 -75.09
C GLU A 1184 -97.11 2.97 -75.86
N THR A 1185 -98.28 3.51 -75.52
CA THR A 1185 -99.54 3.15 -76.18
C THR A 1185 -100.26 4.37 -76.74
N ALA A 1186 -101.02 4.18 -77.82
CA ALA A 1186 -101.79 5.25 -78.46
C ALA A 1186 -102.81 5.88 -77.49
N GLU A 1187 -103.40 5.09 -76.60
CA GLU A 1187 -104.29 5.57 -75.54
C GLU A 1187 -103.60 6.55 -74.58
N GLN A 1188 -102.34 6.29 -74.23
CA GLN A 1188 -101.57 7.21 -73.37
C GLN A 1188 -101.28 8.52 -74.10
N VAL A 1189 -100.98 8.48 -75.39
CA VAL A 1189 -100.74 9.70 -76.20
C VAL A 1189 -102.01 10.54 -76.28
N GLU A 1190 -103.15 9.94 -76.63
CA GLU A 1190 -104.42 10.68 -76.70
C GLU A 1190 -104.82 11.26 -75.35
N LYS A 1191 -104.67 10.49 -74.27
CA LYS A 1191 -104.98 10.99 -72.92
C LYS A 1191 -104.06 12.14 -72.50
N ALA A 1192 -102.78 12.08 -72.84
CA ALA A 1192 -101.82 13.16 -72.58
C ALA A 1192 -102.15 14.43 -73.39
N LEU A 1193 -102.48 14.28 -74.67
CA LEU A 1193 -102.87 15.37 -75.54
C LEU A 1193 -104.19 16.00 -75.12
N ASP A 1194 -105.18 15.20 -74.73
CA ASP A 1194 -106.50 15.70 -74.34
C ASP A 1194 -106.44 16.43 -72.99
N THR A 1195 -105.59 15.96 -72.07
CA THR A 1195 -105.33 16.67 -70.79
C THR A 1195 -104.62 18.00 -71.03
N LEU A 1196 -103.59 18.02 -71.89
CA LEU A 1196 -102.92 19.26 -72.28
C LEU A 1196 -103.90 20.22 -72.96
N ARG A 1197 -104.70 19.72 -73.91
CA ARG A 1197 -105.72 20.51 -74.63
C ARG A 1197 -106.72 21.11 -73.67
N THR A 1198 -107.22 20.33 -72.72
CA THR A 1198 -108.20 20.80 -71.71
C THR A 1198 -107.58 21.89 -70.84
N SER A 1199 -106.34 21.72 -70.39
CA SER A 1199 -105.62 22.73 -69.60
C SER A 1199 -105.38 24.02 -70.38
N LEU A 1200 -105.00 23.92 -71.66
CA LEU A 1200 -104.81 25.07 -72.54
C LEU A 1200 -106.14 25.79 -72.84
N LEU A 1201 -107.21 25.06 -73.15
CA LEU A 1201 -108.51 25.68 -73.43
C LEU A 1201 -109.10 26.35 -72.19
N ALA A 1202 -108.98 25.73 -71.01
CA ALA A 1202 -109.47 26.32 -69.76
C ALA A 1202 -108.82 27.68 -69.46
N ALA A 1203 -107.51 27.82 -69.69
CA ALA A 1203 -106.81 29.09 -69.49
C ALA A 1203 -107.20 30.15 -70.53
N ILE A 1204 -107.44 29.77 -71.79
CA ILE A 1204 -107.91 30.72 -72.83
C ILE A 1204 -109.36 31.14 -72.61
N GLU A 1205 -110.26 30.22 -72.23
CA GLU A 1205 -111.66 30.51 -71.93
C GLU A 1205 -111.82 31.41 -70.69
N ALA A 1206 -110.90 31.30 -69.73
CA ALA A 1206 -110.78 32.25 -68.60
C ALA A 1206 -110.31 33.66 -69.01
N GLY A 1207 -110.04 33.87 -70.31
CA GLY A 1207 -109.63 35.15 -70.89
C GLY A 1207 -108.13 35.41 -70.80
N ASP A 1208 -107.32 34.43 -70.38
CA ASP A 1208 -105.89 34.57 -70.22
C ASP A 1208 -105.10 34.10 -71.47
N ARG A 1209 -103.83 34.53 -71.59
CA ARG A 1209 -102.88 34.12 -72.64
C ARG A 1209 -102.04 32.96 -72.14
N ILE A 1210 -101.47 32.17 -73.05
CA ILE A 1210 -100.61 31.04 -72.67
C ILE A 1210 -99.22 31.20 -73.27
N ARG A 1211 -98.20 30.91 -72.47
CA ARG A 1211 -96.83 30.72 -72.93
C ARG A 1211 -96.44 29.26 -72.72
N LEU A 1212 -96.04 28.61 -73.81
CA LEU A 1212 -95.55 27.24 -73.77
C LEU A 1212 -94.08 27.25 -73.33
N GLN A 1213 -93.76 26.41 -72.34
CA GLN A 1213 -92.40 26.20 -71.85
C GLN A 1213 -91.92 24.79 -72.15
#